data_AF-A0A239ZZL5-F1
#
_entry.id   AF-A0A239ZZL5-F1
#
_cell.length_a   1.000
_cell.length_b   1.000
_cell.length_c   1.000
_cell.angle_alpha   90.00
_cell.angle_beta   90.00
_cell.angle_gamma   90.00
#
_symmetry.space_group_name_H-M   'P 1'
#
loop_
_entity.id
_entity.type
_entity.pdbx_description
1 polymer ?
#
loop_
_entity_poly.entity_id
_entity_poly.type
_entity_poly.pdbx_seq_one_letter_code
_entity_poly.pdbx_strand_id
1 'polypeptide(L)'
;MHILKNFAYNISEVIVKDFDMEYKINFSNFIKTCLPPGAEIIMLEAPYEKPAICIGDLDGDKALEIVIGYKWQGENYILILKKHGDLWYVVANIKGTGYGINYLDIARITEININSLIVGWQVGAIWWQLNIIQWTPQGYKNLLKNDIYYSKIQVEDMKGFNGYDGICEIALWVHDTGEAYKVEVYRFKNGELIPAKDVYPYYFPRVVAYYKERVREMPDAAFYWYYLADAQFKACMYEDALVSINKAIDLNLEYPPRDVLIELKKDLLNKLNCKDESISLYPASIKTVKGVLWGYINSKGDLIIKPQYGEAFDFQNNGLAIVELNNLYGIINQSGKYVVEPKYESISQFSEGRAIAMDSKGFKVIDEKGNELTSKAYNYIGNYKDGRAVFGVPSENGSYFYGYLNRQGKEIIPAKYQTASDFSDGKAVVKVKENEFRLIDINGKTLNTYKYNVVGSFGEGLLAFQEKLDSKLGYIDEAGNVVIKPSFTQAMSFNEGRAVVNISEDYGNEFGLIDRNGKYVIEPKYNNIDRLGEGRLAVGKAILEDKPYIGSKYAIGDINGDFLTDFIYYGVSNYKNGLASAYNNKDTFFIDKKGVRVKNLPTVKGSGTLEFKKDIIKAYVDFRVSYLDKSGRVIWEQNKIIPLNNKYKILEKKYRPNKDYLVYYPEISGMEDSQEKEVNKKLQELSNVKYIPANAQLDYNYFGDFLVEFFKKNLLVLELNGYMYYFGAAHGIPTKVYPHIDLTSGRFYELEDLFKKDSDYVKVISDIINYQIEHDEQYSYVFPDAFKGIKKNQPFYVGKDALYIYFEPYEIAPYAAGFPTFKIPYKEIMSIIDTKGGFWKSFN
;
A
#
# COMPACT_ATOMS: atom_id res chain seq x y z
N MET A 1 -40.55 -5.27 -18.18
CA MET A 1 -41.84 -4.50 -18.17
C MET A 1 -42.79 -4.76 -16.97
N HIS A 2 -42.32 -5.01 -15.73
CA HIS A 2 -43.23 -5.15 -14.56
C HIS A 2 -42.69 -4.66 -13.20
N ILE A 3 -41.70 -3.74 -13.16
CA ILE A 3 -41.14 -3.17 -11.91
C ILE A 3 -41.13 -1.63 -11.96
N LEU A 4 -42.26 -1.03 -12.34
CA LEU A 4 -42.52 0.42 -12.24
C LEU A 4 -43.94 0.68 -11.69
N LYS A 5 -44.33 -0.08 -10.67
CA LYS A 5 -45.53 0.22 -9.88
C LYS A 5 -45.12 0.22 -8.42
N ASN A 6 -44.63 1.37 -7.94
CA ASN A 6 -44.89 1.88 -6.60
C ASN A 6 -44.29 3.29 -6.51
N PHE A 7 -45.12 4.25 -6.09
CA PHE A 7 -44.92 5.71 -6.10
C PHE A 7 -45.14 6.43 -7.44
N ALA A 8 -46.27 6.15 -8.08
CA ALA A 8 -46.96 7.18 -8.86
C ALA A 8 -48.28 7.46 -8.14
N TYR A 9 -48.25 8.38 -7.17
CA TYR A 9 -49.49 9.11 -6.88
C TYR A 9 -49.78 9.94 -8.14
N ASN A 10 -51.04 9.99 -8.57
CA ASN A 10 -51.53 10.96 -9.55
C ASN A 10 -51.40 12.38 -8.95
N ILE A 11 -50.16 12.86 -8.82
CA ILE A 11 -49.81 14.14 -8.20
C ILE A 11 -50.43 15.29 -9.02
N SER A 12 -50.64 15.12 -10.33
CA SER A 12 -51.31 16.13 -11.17
C SER A 12 -52.78 16.34 -10.83
N GLU A 13 -53.58 15.28 -10.62
CA GLU A 13 -55.01 15.43 -10.26
C GLU A 13 -55.21 15.88 -8.81
N VAL A 14 -54.32 15.47 -7.90
CA VAL A 14 -54.36 15.85 -6.48
C VAL A 14 -53.91 17.30 -6.30
N ILE A 15 -52.84 17.74 -6.96
CA ILE A 15 -52.42 19.16 -6.95
C ILE A 15 -53.51 20.06 -7.51
N VAL A 16 -54.16 19.69 -8.61
CA VAL A 16 -55.24 20.50 -9.20
C VAL A 16 -56.43 20.60 -8.24
N LYS A 17 -56.83 19.50 -7.59
CA LYS A 17 -57.93 19.50 -6.62
C LYS A 17 -57.62 20.25 -5.32
N ASP A 18 -56.41 20.09 -4.78
CA ASP A 18 -55.98 20.75 -3.55
C ASP A 18 -55.77 22.25 -3.78
N PHE A 19 -55.22 22.64 -4.93
CA PHE A 19 -55.10 24.05 -5.32
C PHE A 19 -56.48 24.68 -5.60
N ASP A 20 -57.37 23.99 -6.32
CA ASP A 20 -58.74 24.46 -6.56
C ASP A 20 -59.51 24.62 -5.23
N MET A 21 -59.27 23.76 -4.24
CA MET A 21 -59.87 23.85 -2.89
C MET A 21 -59.25 24.95 -2.02
N GLU A 22 -57.93 25.10 -2.01
CA GLU A 22 -57.19 26.05 -1.17
C GLU A 22 -57.37 27.49 -1.66
N TYR A 23 -57.42 27.69 -2.99
CA TYR A 23 -57.49 29.03 -3.58
C TYR A 23 -58.86 29.37 -4.21
N LYS A 24 -59.82 28.44 -4.26
CA LYS A 24 -61.17 28.63 -4.84
C LYS A 24 -61.16 29.15 -6.29
N ILE A 25 -60.17 28.73 -7.08
CA ILE A 25 -59.99 29.11 -8.48
C ILE A 25 -60.02 27.83 -9.32
N ASN A 26 -60.56 27.87 -10.55
CA ASN A 26 -60.39 26.77 -11.49
C ASN A 26 -58.98 26.87 -12.09
N PHE A 27 -58.05 26.04 -11.62
CA PHE A 27 -56.62 26.08 -11.94
C PHE A 27 -56.34 26.03 -13.45
N SER A 28 -57.12 25.24 -14.20
CA SER A 28 -56.97 25.12 -15.65
C SER A 28 -57.37 26.39 -16.41
N ASN A 29 -58.41 27.10 -15.96
CA ASN A 29 -58.79 28.39 -16.54
C ASN A 29 -57.84 29.51 -16.12
N PHE A 30 -57.38 29.50 -14.86
CA PHE A 30 -56.43 30.48 -14.35
C PHE A 30 -55.09 30.45 -15.11
N ILE A 31 -54.50 29.27 -15.32
CA ILE A 31 -53.25 29.15 -16.08
C ILE A 31 -53.41 29.71 -17.49
N LYS A 32 -54.53 29.43 -18.17
CA LYS A 32 -54.82 29.98 -19.51
C LYS A 32 -54.89 31.50 -19.54
N THR A 33 -55.34 32.15 -18.47
CA THR A 33 -55.35 33.63 -18.38
C THR A 33 -53.97 34.23 -18.16
N CYS A 34 -53.01 33.46 -17.62
CA CYS A 34 -51.64 33.91 -17.37
C CYS A 34 -50.70 33.72 -18.56
N LEU A 35 -51.13 32.94 -19.57
CA LEU A 35 -50.35 32.66 -20.76
C LEU A 35 -50.67 33.66 -21.89
N PRO A 36 -49.71 33.97 -22.78
CA PRO A 36 -49.98 34.76 -23.98
C PRO A 36 -51.10 34.15 -24.84
N PRO A 37 -51.92 34.95 -25.55
CA PRO A 37 -52.92 34.41 -26.47
C PRO A 37 -52.29 33.47 -27.52
N GLY A 38 -52.87 32.28 -27.67
CA GLY A 38 -52.38 31.24 -28.58
C GLY A 38 -51.20 30.42 -28.06
N ALA A 39 -50.82 30.58 -26.79
CA ALA A 39 -49.85 29.70 -26.14
C ALA A 39 -50.47 28.34 -25.76
N GLU A 40 -49.67 27.28 -25.86
CA GLU A 40 -50.07 25.91 -25.52
C GLU A 40 -49.16 25.35 -24.42
N ILE A 41 -49.74 24.70 -23.41
CA ILE A 41 -48.97 24.05 -22.35
C ILE A 41 -48.28 22.82 -22.95
N ILE A 42 -46.98 22.67 -22.67
CA ILE A 42 -46.20 21.54 -23.16
C ILE A 42 -46.61 20.28 -22.38
N MET A 43 -46.87 19.18 -23.10
CA MET A 43 -47.08 17.87 -22.51
C MET A 43 -45.73 17.12 -22.47
N LEU A 44 -45.34 16.64 -21.30
CA LEU A 44 -44.16 15.80 -21.15
C LEU A 44 -44.44 14.41 -21.75
N GLU A 45 -43.48 13.90 -22.54
CA GLU A 45 -43.56 12.57 -23.15
C GLU A 45 -43.38 11.45 -22.10
N ALA A 46 -43.60 10.20 -22.51
CA ALA A 46 -43.40 9.02 -21.67
C ALA A 46 -41.98 9.00 -21.05
N PRO A 47 -41.82 8.60 -19.77
CA PRO A 47 -42.80 7.92 -18.93
C PRO A 47 -43.71 8.86 -18.11
N TYR A 48 -43.63 10.18 -18.26
CA TYR A 48 -44.34 11.12 -17.38
C TYR A 48 -45.78 11.40 -17.81
N GLU A 49 -46.02 11.53 -19.13
CA GLU A 49 -47.35 11.73 -19.74
C GLU A 49 -48.23 12.75 -19.00
N LYS A 50 -47.65 13.89 -18.61
CA LYS A 50 -48.32 14.94 -17.83
C LYS A 50 -48.03 16.33 -18.38
N PRO A 51 -48.88 17.34 -18.12
CA PRO A 51 -48.54 18.72 -18.42
C PRO A 51 -47.23 19.12 -17.73
N ALA A 52 -46.42 19.95 -18.39
CA ALA A 52 -45.18 20.50 -17.84
C ALA A 52 -45.51 21.57 -16.78
N ILE A 53 -46.09 21.13 -15.66
CA ILE A 53 -46.47 21.96 -14.52
C ILE A 53 -45.91 21.34 -13.24
N CYS A 54 -45.24 22.14 -12.43
CA CYS A 54 -44.84 21.79 -11.06
C CYS A 54 -45.03 22.96 -10.10
N ILE A 55 -45.15 22.65 -8.82
CA ILE A 55 -45.36 23.64 -7.75
C ILE A 55 -44.35 23.38 -6.65
N GLY A 56 -43.66 24.42 -6.17
CA GLY A 56 -42.66 24.29 -5.12
C GLY A 56 -42.08 25.64 -4.71
N ASP A 57 -41.46 25.69 -3.53
CA ASP A 57 -40.76 26.86 -2.99
C ASP A 57 -39.38 26.99 -3.64
N LEU A 58 -39.22 27.93 -4.56
CA LEU A 58 -38.01 28.14 -5.38
C LEU A 58 -37.10 29.26 -4.85
N ASP A 59 -37.61 30.19 -4.04
CA ASP A 59 -36.83 31.32 -3.50
C ASP A 59 -36.57 31.24 -1.98
N GLY A 60 -37.12 30.24 -1.30
CA GLY A 60 -36.83 29.90 0.09
C GLY A 60 -37.67 30.65 1.11
N ASP A 61 -38.72 31.37 0.68
CA ASP A 61 -39.60 32.13 1.59
C ASP A 61 -40.78 31.31 2.13
N LYS A 62 -40.86 30.02 1.78
CA LYS A 62 -41.93 29.06 2.11
C LYS A 62 -43.26 29.29 1.39
N ALA A 63 -43.39 30.32 0.56
CA ALA A 63 -44.50 30.42 -0.37
C ALA A 63 -44.23 29.53 -1.58
N LEU A 64 -45.28 28.94 -2.16
CA LEU A 64 -45.13 28.06 -3.31
C LEU A 64 -45.25 28.84 -4.62
N GLU A 65 -44.32 28.63 -5.54
CA GLU A 65 -44.41 29.10 -6.91
C GLU A 65 -45.06 28.05 -7.82
N ILE A 66 -45.79 28.52 -8.84
CA ILE A 66 -46.28 27.67 -9.93
C ILE A 66 -45.34 27.84 -11.13
N VAL A 67 -44.84 26.72 -11.63
CA VAL A 67 -43.98 26.67 -12.82
C VAL A 67 -44.76 26.03 -13.97
N ILE A 68 -44.79 26.67 -15.13
CA ILE A 68 -45.52 26.22 -16.32
C ILE A 68 -44.59 26.25 -17.53
N GLY A 69 -44.36 25.09 -18.14
CA GLY A 69 -43.73 24.96 -19.45
C GLY A 69 -44.75 25.12 -20.57
N TYR A 70 -44.54 26.09 -21.47
CA TYR A 70 -45.45 26.38 -22.56
C TYR A 70 -44.72 26.70 -23.86
N LYS A 71 -45.43 26.55 -24.97
CA LYS A 71 -44.98 26.89 -26.32
C LYS A 71 -45.77 28.08 -26.84
N TRP A 72 -45.08 29.06 -27.41
CA TRP A 72 -45.70 30.25 -27.99
C TRP A 72 -44.89 30.73 -29.19
N GLN A 73 -45.57 30.97 -30.32
CA GLN A 73 -44.96 31.39 -31.59
C GLN A 73 -43.79 30.49 -32.06
N GLY A 74 -43.88 29.18 -31.77
CA GLY A 74 -42.86 28.20 -32.17
C GLY A 74 -41.71 28.02 -31.17
N GLU A 75 -41.63 28.87 -30.14
CA GLU A 75 -40.57 28.86 -29.13
C GLU A 75 -41.07 28.31 -27.79
N ASN A 76 -40.18 27.72 -26.98
CA ASN A 76 -40.53 27.16 -25.67
C ASN A 76 -40.15 28.12 -24.54
N TYR A 77 -40.95 28.11 -23.47
CA TYR A 77 -40.79 29.01 -22.33
C TYR A 77 -41.14 28.30 -21.01
N ILE A 78 -40.51 28.75 -19.93
CA ILE A 78 -40.95 28.50 -18.55
C ILE A 78 -41.53 29.78 -17.96
N LEU A 79 -42.79 29.75 -17.55
CA LEU A 79 -43.42 30.79 -16.74
C LEU A 79 -43.32 30.41 -15.26
N ILE A 80 -42.91 31.34 -14.40
CA ILE A 80 -42.95 31.19 -12.94
C ILE A 80 -43.89 32.24 -12.36
N LEU A 81 -44.91 31.79 -11.63
CA LEU A 81 -45.90 32.62 -10.96
C LEU A 81 -45.73 32.55 -9.45
N LYS A 82 -45.78 33.70 -8.77
CA LYS A 82 -45.77 33.79 -7.30
C LYS A 82 -46.96 34.60 -6.81
N LYS A 83 -47.54 34.18 -5.69
CA LYS A 83 -48.65 34.89 -5.04
C LYS A 83 -48.12 35.93 -4.06
N HIS A 84 -48.57 37.18 -4.19
CA HIS A 84 -48.35 38.23 -3.20
C HIS A 84 -49.69 38.85 -2.80
N GLY A 85 -50.07 38.71 -1.52
CA GLY A 85 -51.44 39.05 -1.08
C GLY A 85 -52.46 38.12 -1.74
N ASP A 86 -53.50 38.67 -2.37
CA ASP A 86 -54.52 37.91 -3.11
C ASP A 86 -54.26 37.84 -4.63
N LEU A 87 -53.13 38.39 -5.11
CA LEU A 87 -52.81 38.51 -6.53
C LEU A 87 -51.63 37.61 -6.92
N TRP A 88 -51.68 37.09 -8.15
CA TRP A 88 -50.62 36.31 -8.77
C TRP A 88 -49.79 37.18 -9.72
N TYR A 89 -48.46 37.09 -9.61
CA TYR A 89 -47.52 37.86 -10.40
C TYR A 89 -46.60 36.92 -11.19
N VAL A 90 -46.28 37.32 -12.42
CA VAL A 90 -45.20 36.70 -13.20
C VAL A 90 -43.88 37.16 -12.62
N VAL A 91 -43.14 36.25 -11.99
CA VAL A 91 -41.83 36.54 -11.40
C VAL A 91 -40.67 36.12 -12.32
N ALA A 92 -40.92 35.22 -13.27
CA ALA A 92 -39.99 34.93 -14.35
C ALA A 92 -40.73 34.42 -15.59
N ASN A 93 -40.18 34.74 -16.77
CA ASN A 93 -40.55 34.13 -18.04
C ASN A 93 -39.26 33.79 -18.80
N ILE A 94 -38.84 32.54 -18.71
CA ILE A 94 -37.52 32.08 -19.15
C ILE A 94 -37.67 31.47 -20.53
N LYS A 95 -36.98 32.03 -21.53
CA LYS A 95 -36.93 31.45 -22.88
C LYS A 95 -36.06 30.19 -22.86
N GLY A 96 -36.61 29.09 -23.36
CA GLY A 96 -35.92 27.81 -23.52
C GLY A 96 -35.22 27.63 -24.85
N THR A 97 -34.54 26.50 -24.99
CA THR A 97 -33.93 26.03 -26.23
C THR A 97 -34.71 24.84 -26.80
N GLY A 98 -34.39 24.46 -28.04
CA GLY A 98 -34.98 23.26 -28.66
C GLY A 98 -36.44 23.40 -29.07
N TYR A 99 -37.17 22.29 -29.15
CA TYR A 99 -38.55 22.25 -29.69
C TYR A 99 -39.60 21.67 -28.73
N GLY A 100 -39.19 21.30 -27.50
CA GLY A 100 -40.07 20.81 -26.42
C GLY A 100 -39.37 20.70 -25.06
N ILE A 101 -40.06 20.12 -24.06
CA ILE A 101 -39.54 19.83 -22.71
C ILE A 101 -39.84 18.37 -22.39
N ASN A 102 -38.86 17.60 -21.92
CA ASN A 102 -39.07 16.19 -21.53
C ASN A 102 -39.01 15.94 -20.03
N TYR A 103 -38.41 16.86 -19.29
CA TYR A 103 -38.30 16.78 -17.85
C TYR A 103 -38.54 18.16 -17.25
N LEU A 104 -39.43 18.23 -16.26
CA LEU A 104 -39.67 19.42 -15.47
C LEU A 104 -39.95 18.99 -14.03
N ASP A 105 -39.08 19.40 -13.12
CA ASP A 105 -39.23 19.06 -11.71
C ASP A 105 -38.54 20.07 -10.79
N ILE A 106 -38.92 20.07 -9.50
CA ILE A 106 -38.32 20.93 -8.46
C ILE A 106 -37.67 20.03 -7.43
N ALA A 107 -36.37 20.23 -7.20
CA ALA A 107 -35.64 19.48 -6.19
C ALA A 107 -34.52 20.33 -5.57
N ARG A 108 -34.11 19.95 -4.36
CA ARG A 108 -32.96 20.58 -3.71
C ARG A 108 -31.66 19.99 -4.27
N ILE A 109 -31.01 20.74 -5.15
CA ILE A 109 -29.79 20.29 -5.85
C ILE A 109 -28.50 20.87 -5.25
N THR A 110 -28.60 21.95 -4.47
CA THR A 110 -27.45 22.67 -3.92
C THR A 110 -27.43 22.63 -2.40
N GLU A 111 -26.27 22.91 -1.80
CA GLU A 111 -26.11 23.04 -0.34
C GLU A 111 -26.92 24.23 0.22
N ILE A 112 -27.26 25.21 -0.64
CA ILE A 112 -28.12 26.33 -0.28
C ILE A 112 -29.52 25.79 0.03
N ASN A 113 -30.12 26.29 1.12
CA ASN A 113 -31.42 25.83 1.62
C ASN A 113 -32.62 26.37 0.81
N ILE A 114 -32.56 26.27 -0.52
CA ILE A 114 -33.64 26.61 -1.46
C ILE A 114 -33.67 25.57 -2.58
N ASN A 115 -34.85 25.33 -3.17
CA ASN A 115 -34.95 24.38 -4.28
C ASN A 115 -34.38 24.95 -5.59
N SER A 116 -34.12 24.06 -6.54
CA SER A 116 -33.79 24.40 -7.91
C SER A 116 -34.86 23.82 -8.84
N LEU A 117 -35.15 24.57 -9.91
CA LEU A 117 -35.94 24.09 -11.02
C LEU A 117 -35.05 23.33 -12.01
N ILE A 118 -35.44 22.11 -12.35
CA ILE A 118 -34.70 21.23 -13.25
C ILE A 118 -35.49 21.13 -14.55
N VAL A 119 -34.86 21.52 -15.65
CA VAL A 119 -35.49 21.56 -16.97
C VAL A 119 -34.69 20.75 -17.97
N GLY A 120 -35.38 19.87 -18.68
CA GLY A 120 -34.86 19.08 -19.80
C GLY A 120 -35.37 19.59 -21.14
N TRP A 121 -34.61 20.42 -21.83
CA TRP A 121 -34.98 20.96 -23.13
C TRP A 121 -34.75 19.94 -24.24
N GLN A 122 -35.78 19.65 -25.03
CA GLN A 122 -35.69 18.69 -26.12
C GLN A 122 -34.99 19.31 -27.34
N VAL A 123 -33.78 18.81 -27.62
CA VAL A 123 -32.91 19.32 -28.71
C VAL A 123 -32.73 18.31 -29.84
N GLY A 124 -33.08 17.05 -29.63
CA GLY A 124 -33.01 15.99 -30.63
C GLY A 124 -33.93 14.81 -30.27
N ALA A 125 -34.05 13.83 -31.15
CA ALA A 125 -35.00 12.72 -30.97
C ALA A 125 -34.75 11.90 -29.69
N ILE A 126 -33.49 11.84 -29.24
CA ILE A 126 -33.05 11.09 -28.05
C ILE A 126 -32.12 11.91 -27.14
N TRP A 127 -32.06 13.23 -27.36
CA TRP A 127 -31.13 14.15 -26.71
C TRP A 127 -31.86 15.33 -26.08
N TRP A 128 -31.59 15.54 -24.80
CA TRP A 128 -32.17 16.61 -24.00
C TRP A 128 -31.07 17.40 -23.30
N GLN A 129 -31.14 18.73 -23.37
CA GLN A 129 -30.21 19.65 -22.70
C GLN A 129 -30.71 19.95 -21.29
N LEU A 130 -29.88 19.67 -20.29
CA LEU A 130 -30.19 19.90 -18.88
C LEU A 130 -29.92 21.35 -18.49
N ASN A 131 -30.87 21.97 -17.79
CA ASN A 131 -30.70 23.22 -17.07
C ASN A 131 -31.08 23.03 -15.60
N ILE A 132 -30.30 23.65 -14.71
CA ILE A 132 -30.57 23.71 -13.27
C ILE A 132 -30.71 25.18 -12.93
N ILE A 133 -31.94 25.65 -12.75
CA ILE A 133 -32.27 27.06 -12.57
C ILE A 133 -32.55 27.31 -11.09
N GLN A 134 -31.84 28.27 -10.49
CA GLN A 134 -32.03 28.62 -9.08
C GLN A 134 -32.25 30.14 -8.94
N TRP A 135 -33.06 30.53 -7.96
CA TRP A 135 -33.30 31.93 -7.63
C TRP A 135 -32.02 32.58 -7.09
N THR A 136 -31.76 33.82 -7.53
CA THR A 136 -30.68 34.68 -7.03
C THR A 136 -31.22 36.09 -6.82
N PRO A 137 -30.52 36.98 -6.09
CA PRO A 137 -30.93 38.38 -5.97
C PRO A 137 -31.08 39.12 -7.30
N GLN A 138 -30.47 38.62 -8.39
CA GLN A 138 -30.58 39.16 -9.74
C GLN A 138 -31.67 38.46 -10.59
N GLY A 139 -32.45 37.56 -9.99
CA GLY A 139 -33.47 36.74 -10.65
C GLY A 139 -33.04 35.28 -10.84
N TYR A 140 -33.86 34.52 -11.57
CA TYR A 140 -33.63 33.11 -11.84
C TYR A 140 -32.49 32.91 -12.84
N LYS A 141 -31.51 32.06 -12.48
CA LYS A 141 -30.32 31.84 -13.29
C LYS A 141 -30.02 30.34 -13.44
N ASN A 142 -29.64 29.91 -14.65
CA ASN A 142 -29.06 28.58 -14.87
C ASN A 142 -27.68 28.49 -14.20
N LEU A 143 -27.50 27.48 -13.37
CA LEU A 143 -26.31 27.25 -12.58
C LEU A 143 -25.22 26.48 -13.33
N LEU A 144 -25.59 25.70 -14.35
CA LEU A 144 -24.63 24.92 -15.13
C LEU A 144 -23.78 25.85 -16.01
N LYS A 145 -22.45 25.67 -15.92
CA LYS A 145 -21.49 26.43 -16.73
C LYS A 145 -21.36 25.93 -18.16
N ASN A 146 -21.63 24.64 -18.37
CA ASN A 146 -21.51 23.95 -19.66
C ASN A 146 -22.84 23.28 -20.01
N ASP A 147 -23.09 23.12 -21.31
CA ASP A 147 -24.24 22.35 -21.78
C ASP A 147 -24.06 20.87 -21.47
N ILE A 148 -25.04 20.28 -20.79
CA ILE A 148 -25.07 18.86 -20.45
C ILE A 148 -26.22 18.22 -21.19
N TYR A 149 -25.93 17.18 -21.94
CA TYR A 149 -26.93 16.44 -22.73
C TYR A 149 -27.12 15.05 -22.13
N TYR A 150 -28.37 14.58 -22.09
CA TYR A 150 -28.74 13.27 -21.61
C TYR A 150 -29.81 12.63 -22.49
N SER A 151 -30.08 11.35 -22.25
CA SER A 151 -31.16 10.58 -22.86
C SER A 151 -32.23 10.12 -21.83
N LYS A 152 -31.86 9.83 -20.59
CA LYS A 152 -32.83 9.65 -19.48
C LYS A 152 -32.28 10.33 -18.23
N ILE A 153 -33.17 10.81 -17.38
CA ILE A 153 -32.82 11.50 -16.14
C ILE A 153 -33.66 10.97 -14.99
N GLN A 154 -33.04 10.84 -13.82
CA GLN A 154 -33.72 10.63 -12.54
C GLN A 154 -33.11 11.57 -11.51
N VAL A 155 -33.95 12.20 -10.70
CA VAL A 155 -33.54 13.11 -9.63
C VAL A 155 -34.21 12.66 -8.34
N GLU A 156 -33.41 12.35 -7.32
CA GLU A 156 -33.89 11.97 -5.99
C GLU A 156 -32.77 12.15 -4.95
N ASP A 157 -33.13 12.28 -3.68
CA ASP A 157 -32.20 12.17 -2.54
C ASP A 157 -31.78 10.70 -2.42
N MET A 158 -30.58 10.38 -2.86
CA MET A 158 -30.08 9.01 -2.90
C MET A 158 -29.36 8.67 -1.61
N LYS A 159 -29.65 7.49 -1.06
CA LYS A 159 -29.06 7.06 0.21
C LYS A 159 -27.56 6.76 0.05
N GLY A 160 -26.70 7.63 0.58
CA GLY A 160 -25.25 7.41 0.70
C GLY A 160 -24.87 6.63 1.95
N PHE A 161 -23.56 6.50 2.22
CA PHE A 161 -23.04 5.79 3.40
C PHE A 161 -23.55 6.35 4.74
N ASN A 162 -23.84 7.65 4.80
CA ASN A 162 -24.31 8.34 6.00
C ASN A 162 -25.84 8.46 6.07
N GLY A 163 -26.57 7.83 5.14
CA GLY A 163 -28.02 7.99 4.99
C GLY A 163 -28.40 9.05 3.96
N TYR A 164 -29.64 9.52 4.04
CA TYR A 164 -30.17 10.64 3.24
C TYR A 164 -29.68 11.96 3.80
N ASP A 165 -29.22 12.87 2.95
CA ASP A 165 -28.68 14.18 3.36
C ASP A 165 -29.59 15.36 2.98
N GLY A 166 -30.72 15.08 2.31
CA GLY A 166 -31.68 16.08 1.87
C GLY A 166 -31.30 16.82 0.59
N ILE A 167 -30.16 16.48 -0.03
CA ILE A 167 -29.72 17.05 -1.31
C ILE A 167 -29.87 15.97 -2.38
N CYS A 168 -30.59 16.26 -3.44
CA CYS A 168 -30.85 15.30 -4.50
C CYS A 168 -29.64 15.14 -5.44
N GLU A 169 -29.34 13.89 -5.77
CA GLU A 169 -28.46 13.51 -6.86
C GLU A 169 -29.21 13.44 -8.19
N ILE A 170 -28.46 13.60 -9.29
CA ILE A 170 -28.96 13.52 -10.66
C ILE A 170 -28.31 12.32 -11.34
N ALA A 171 -29.10 11.31 -11.66
CA ALA A 171 -28.65 10.22 -12.51
C ALA A 171 -28.98 10.49 -13.97
N LEU A 172 -27.94 10.51 -14.81
CA LEU A 172 -28.06 10.72 -16.25
C LEU A 172 -27.73 9.43 -17.00
N TRP A 173 -28.59 9.09 -17.96
CA TRP A 173 -28.38 8.02 -18.91
C TRP A 173 -28.10 8.66 -20.26
N VAL A 174 -26.90 8.49 -20.79
CA VAL A 174 -26.45 9.07 -22.05
C VAL A 174 -26.42 7.97 -23.09
N HIS A 175 -27.20 8.09 -24.17
CA HIS A 175 -27.24 7.07 -25.21
C HIS A 175 -25.85 6.85 -25.82
N ASP A 176 -25.49 5.59 -26.03
CA ASP A 176 -24.20 5.21 -26.60
C ASP A 176 -24.37 4.37 -27.87
N THR A 177 -25.05 3.22 -27.79
CA THR A 177 -25.32 2.37 -28.96
C THR A 177 -26.53 1.47 -28.72
N GLY A 178 -27.38 1.27 -29.73
CA GLY A 178 -28.62 0.49 -29.57
C GLY A 178 -29.45 1.00 -28.37
N GLU A 179 -29.88 0.08 -27.50
CA GLU A 179 -30.55 0.44 -26.22
C GLU A 179 -29.56 0.49 -25.04
N ALA A 180 -28.28 0.75 -25.31
CA ALA A 180 -27.24 0.90 -24.31
C ALA A 180 -26.92 2.38 -24.02
N TYR A 181 -26.77 2.67 -22.74
CA TYR A 181 -26.59 3.99 -22.17
C TYR A 181 -25.41 4.00 -21.19
N LYS A 182 -24.55 5.01 -21.29
CA LYS A 182 -23.59 5.36 -20.24
C LYS A 182 -24.36 5.99 -19.09
N VAL A 183 -24.39 5.31 -17.95
CA VAL A 183 -25.12 5.78 -16.76
C VAL A 183 -24.15 6.25 -15.70
N GLU A 184 -24.41 7.45 -15.19
CA GLU A 184 -23.63 8.08 -14.13
C GLU A 184 -24.53 8.87 -13.18
N VAL A 185 -24.19 8.88 -11.90
CA VAL A 185 -24.91 9.62 -10.85
C VAL A 185 -24.05 10.78 -10.39
N TYR A 186 -24.63 11.97 -10.34
CA TYR A 186 -23.92 13.22 -10.07
C TYR A 186 -24.49 13.97 -8.87
N ARG A 187 -23.61 14.69 -8.17
CA ARG A 187 -23.96 15.77 -7.25
C ARG A 187 -23.52 17.10 -7.85
N PHE A 188 -24.34 18.12 -7.71
CA PHE A 188 -24.01 19.45 -8.20
C PHE A 188 -23.05 20.17 -7.24
N LYS A 189 -21.98 20.76 -7.77
CA LYS A 189 -21.05 21.59 -7.00
C LYS A 189 -20.40 22.66 -7.88
N ASN A 190 -20.44 23.91 -7.42
CA ASN A 190 -19.74 25.04 -8.05
C ASN A 190 -20.01 25.23 -9.57
N GLY A 191 -21.23 24.93 -10.03
CA GLY A 191 -21.64 25.08 -11.44
C GLY A 191 -21.39 23.86 -12.31
N GLU A 192 -20.98 22.74 -11.72
CA GLU A 192 -20.60 21.51 -12.40
C GLU A 192 -21.30 20.30 -11.76
N LEU A 193 -21.48 19.23 -12.55
CA LEU A 193 -21.93 17.92 -12.08
C LEU A 193 -20.72 17.03 -11.81
N ILE A 194 -20.55 16.60 -10.56
CA ILE A 194 -19.43 15.77 -10.11
C ILE A 194 -19.96 14.37 -9.79
N PRO A 195 -19.31 13.28 -10.24
CA PRO A 195 -19.76 11.92 -9.93
C PRO A 195 -19.91 11.65 -8.42
N ALA A 196 -21.06 11.10 -8.02
CA ALA A 196 -21.42 10.76 -6.64
C ALA A 196 -21.29 9.25 -6.39
N LYS A 197 -20.05 8.78 -6.22
CA LYS A 197 -19.73 7.34 -6.11
C LYS A 197 -20.29 6.68 -4.84
N ASP A 198 -20.48 7.46 -3.78
CA ASP A 198 -20.99 7.01 -2.49
C ASP A 198 -22.43 6.50 -2.54
N VAL A 199 -23.23 6.96 -3.51
CA VAL A 199 -24.64 6.54 -3.67
C VAL A 199 -24.82 5.44 -4.72
N TYR A 200 -23.75 4.97 -5.37
CA TYR A 200 -23.87 3.92 -6.38
C TYR A 200 -24.52 2.63 -5.88
N PRO A 201 -24.22 2.12 -4.67
CA PRO A 201 -24.87 0.91 -4.16
C PRO A 201 -26.39 1.04 -4.01
N TYR A 202 -26.91 2.26 -3.87
CA TYR A 202 -28.34 2.55 -3.83
C TYR A 202 -28.96 2.56 -5.23
N TYR A 203 -28.34 3.26 -6.18
CA TYR A 203 -28.93 3.51 -7.49
C TYR A 203 -28.66 2.41 -8.53
N PHE A 204 -27.42 1.91 -8.61
CA PHE A 204 -27.00 0.99 -9.67
C PHE A 204 -27.68 -0.39 -9.67
N PRO A 205 -28.28 -0.92 -8.57
CA PRO A 205 -29.16 -2.09 -8.67
C PRO A 205 -30.30 -1.93 -9.69
N ARG A 206 -30.82 -0.71 -9.89
CA ARG A 206 -31.84 -0.42 -10.93
C ARG A 206 -31.25 -0.53 -12.34
N VAL A 207 -30.03 -0.04 -12.54
CA VAL A 207 -29.29 -0.12 -13.81
C VAL A 207 -28.91 -1.57 -14.13
N VAL A 208 -28.52 -2.35 -13.12
CA VAL A 208 -28.28 -3.79 -13.24
C VAL A 208 -29.53 -4.51 -13.70
N ALA A 209 -30.70 -4.20 -13.13
CA ALA A 209 -31.96 -4.81 -13.55
C ALA A 209 -32.29 -4.53 -15.03
N TYR A 210 -32.06 -3.29 -15.48
CA TYR A 210 -32.22 -2.90 -16.88
C TYR A 210 -31.32 -3.73 -17.82
N TYR A 211 -30.01 -3.80 -17.53
CA TYR A 211 -29.09 -4.54 -18.40
C TYR A 211 -29.24 -6.06 -18.31
N LYS A 212 -29.73 -6.60 -17.18
CA LYS A 212 -30.14 -8.02 -17.09
C LYS A 212 -31.28 -8.35 -18.06
N GLU A 213 -32.23 -7.44 -18.30
CA GLU A 213 -33.29 -7.61 -19.31
C GLU A 213 -32.70 -7.55 -20.73
N ARG A 214 -31.80 -6.59 -21.01
CA ARG A 214 -31.12 -6.45 -22.32
C ARG A 214 -30.25 -7.65 -22.70
N VAL A 215 -29.44 -8.19 -21.79
CA VAL A 215 -28.63 -9.40 -22.08
C VAL A 215 -29.49 -10.66 -22.21
N ARG A 216 -30.70 -10.69 -21.62
CA ARG A 216 -31.64 -11.80 -21.82
C ARG A 216 -32.27 -11.74 -23.22
N GLU A 217 -32.59 -10.55 -23.70
CA GLU A 217 -33.15 -10.34 -25.04
C GLU A 217 -32.10 -10.55 -26.14
N MET A 218 -30.86 -10.11 -25.90
CA MET A 218 -29.76 -10.16 -26.87
C MET A 218 -28.49 -10.73 -26.21
N PRO A 219 -28.42 -12.04 -25.95
CA PRO A 219 -27.31 -12.66 -25.21
C PRO A 219 -25.98 -12.66 -25.96
N ASP A 220 -25.98 -12.46 -27.28
CA ASP A 220 -24.77 -12.42 -28.10
C ASP A 220 -24.23 -10.98 -28.30
N ALA A 221 -24.91 -9.97 -27.75
CA ALA A 221 -24.46 -8.57 -27.83
C ALA A 221 -23.45 -8.25 -26.71
N ALA A 222 -22.16 -8.24 -27.04
CA ALA A 222 -21.07 -8.01 -26.08
C ALA A 222 -21.20 -6.67 -25.31
N PHE A 223 -21.67 -5.61 -25.98
CA PHE A 223 -21.83 -4.30 -25.34
C PHE A 223 -22.86 -4.31 -24.21
N TYR A 224 -23.94 -5.10 -24.29
CA TYR A 224 -24.87 -5.23 -23.15
C TYR A 224 -24.24 -5.96 -21.96
N TRP A 225 -23.38 -6.95 -22.21
CA TRP A 225 -22.63 -7.62 -21.15
C TRP A 225 -21.61 -6.69 -20.49
N TYR A 226 -20.95 -5.83 -21.27
CA TYR A 226 -20.08 -4.79 -20.74
C TYR A 226 -20.83 -3.82 -19.82
N TYR A 227 -21.95 -3.26 -20.29
CA TYR A 227 -22.73 -2.33 -19.48
C TYR A 227 -23.37 -2.99 -18.26
N LEU A 228 -23.72 -4.27 -18.36
CA LEU A 228 -24.12 -5.07 -17.20
C LEU A 228 -22.97 -5.19 -16.18
N ALA A 229 -21.75 -5.48 -16.64
CA ALA A 229 -20.58 -5.58 -15.79
C ALA A 229 -20.22 -4.25 -15.11
N ASP A 230 -20.25 -3.13 -15.85
CA ASP A 230 -20.03 -1.79 -15.29
C ASP A 230 -21.07 -1.45 -14.23
N ALA A 231 -22.35 -1.72 -14.52
CA ALA A 231 -23.44 -1.48 -13.57
C ALA A 231 -23.30 -2.35 -12.30
N GLN A 232 -22.94 -3.63 -12.45
CA GLN A 232 -22.71 -4.54 -11.33
C GLN A 232 -21.49 -4.11 -10.51
N PHE A 233 -20.41 -3.64 -11.16
CA PHE A 233 -19.23 -3.11 -10.49
C PHE A 233 -19.58 -1.89 -9.63
N LYS A 234 -20.31 -0.93 -10.19
CA LYS A 234 -20.79 0.26 -9.46
C LYS A 234 -21.78 -0.10 -8.35
N ALA A 235 -22.57 -1.16 -8.52
CA ALA A 235 -23.45 -1.71 -7.48
C ALA A 235 -22.72 -2.56 -6.41
N CYS A 236 -21.38 -2.65 -6.45
CA CYS A 236 -20.57 -3.50 -5.56
C CYS A 236 -20.86 -5.00 -5.66
N MET A 237 -21.39 -5.47 -6.80
CA MET A 237 -21.66 -6.88 -7.11
C MET A 237 -20.48 -7.49 -7.87
N TYR A 238 -19.29 -7.48 -7.25
CA TYR A 238 -18.02 -7.70 -7.94
C TYR A 238 -17.85 -9.10 -8.55
N GLU A 239 -18.33 -10.15 -7.89
CA GLU A 239 -18.29 -11.52 -8.43
C GLU A 239 -19.17 -11.64 -9.68
N ASP A 240 -20.39 -11.09 -9.63
CA ASP A 240 -21.33 -11.10 -10.76
C ASP A 240 -20.79 -10.26 -11.92
N ALA A 241 -20.19 -9.10 -11.62
CA ALA A 241 -19.54 -8.25 -12.61
C ALA A 241 -18.37 -8.96 -13.29
N LEU A 242 -17.58 -9.75 -12.55
CA LEU A 242 -16.50 -10.55 -13.13
C LEU A 242 -17.04 -11.62 -14.09
N VAL A 243 -18.19 -12.24 -13.79
CA VAL A 243 -18.86 -13.17 -14.71
C VAL A 243 -19.30 -12.45 -15.98
N SER A 244 -19.99 -11.31 -15.84
CA SER A 244 -20.50 -10.54 -16.98
C SER A 244 -19.38 -10.00 -17.88
N ILE A 245 -18.27 -9.51 -17.31
CA ILE A 245 -17.16 -8.98 -18.11
C ILE A 245 -16.40 -10.08 -18.85
N ASN A 246 -16.24 -11.26 -18.25
CA ASN A 246 -15.66 -12.41 -18.95
C ASN A 246 -16.54 -12.81 -20.13
N LYS A 247 -17.86 -12.84 -19.93
CA LYS A 247 -18.80 -13.11 -21.02
C LYS A 247 -18.71 -12.08 -22.14
N ALA A 248 -18.56 -10.79 -21.83
CA ALA A 248 -18.35 -9.74 -22.82
C ALA A 248 -17.05 -9.95 -23.63
N ILE A 249 -15.96 -10.31 -22.95
CA ILE A 249 -14.65 -10.59 -23.59
C ILE A 249 -14.72 -11.80 -24.52
N ASP A 250 -15.43 -12.86 -24.12
CA ASP A 250 -15.55 -14.10 -24.88
C ASP A 250 -16.32 -13.92 -26.20
N LEU A 251 -17.26 -12.97 -26.24
CA LEU A 251 -18.07 -12.66 -27.42
C LEU A 251 -17.31 -11.89 -28.52
N ASN A 252 -16.11 -11.37 -28.23
CA ASN A 252 -15.11 -10.82 -29.16
C ASN A 252 -15.67 -9.96 -30.32
N LEU A 253 -16.13 -8.74 -30.00
CA LEU A 253 -16.71 -7.77 -30.95
C LEU A 253 -15.93 -6.43 -30.99
N GLU A 254 -16.22 -5.62 -32.02
CA GLU A 254 -15.56 -4.32 -32.30
C GLU A 254 -15.84 -3.22 -31.26
N TYR A 255 -16.90 -3.33 -30.43
CA TYR A 255 -17.25 -2.31 -29.43
C TYR A 255 -17.92 -2.86 -28.15
N PRO A 256 -17.57 -2.36 -26.95
CA PRO A 256 -16.44 -1.45 -26.70
C PRO A 256 -15.10 -2.16 -26.98
N PRO A 257 -14.04 -1.41 -27.32
CA PRO A 257 -12.78 -2.02 -27.66
C PRO A 257 -12.20 -2.84 -26.49
N ARG A 258 -11.44 -3.87 -26.85
CA ARG A 258 -11.03 -4.94 -25.91
C ARG A 258 -10.22 -4.44 -24.73
N ASP A 259 -9.45 -3.37 -24.90
CA ASP A 259 -8.71 -2.68 -23.85
C ASP A 259 -9.62 -2.15 -22.75
N VAL A 260 -10.77 -1.56 -23.09
CA VAL A 260 -11.79 -1.09 -22.13
C VAL A 260 -12.35 -2.27 -21.32
N LEU A 261 -12.58 -3.43 -21.94
CA LEU A 261 -13.03 -4.63 -21.25
C LEU A 261 -11.97 -5.16 -20.28
N ILE A 262 -10.70 -5.13 -20.69
CA ILE A 262 -9.56 -5.56 -19.87
C ILE A 262 -9.36 -4.61 -18.68
N GLU A 263 -9.50 -3.30 -18.88
CA GLU A 263 -9.40 -2.29 -17.82
C GLU A 263 -10.45 -2.51 -16.74
N LEU A 264 -11.72 -2.65 -17.12
CA LEU A 264 -12.80 -2.94 -16.16
C LEU A 264 -12.58 -4.27 -15.43
N LYS A 265 -12.10 -5.31 -16.14
CA LYS A 265 -11.75 -6.60 -15.51
C LYS A 265 -10.58 -6.45 -14.53
N LYS A 266 -9.58 -5.63 -14.82
CA LYS A 266 -8.45 -5.34 -13.92
C LYS A 266 -8.95 -4.65 -12.65
N ASP A 267 -9.81 -3.66 -12.78
CA ASP A 267 -10.43 -2.96 -11.65
C ASP A 267 -11.28 -3.88 -10.77
N LEU A 268 -12.04 -4.78 -11.41
CA LEU A 268 -12.81 -5.83 -10.73
C LEU A 268 -11.93 -6.78 -9.92
N LEU A 269 -10.84 -7.26 -10.53
CA LEU A 269 -9.89 -8.14 -9.84
C LEU A 269 -9.20 -7.43 -8.67
N ASN A 270 -8.89 -6.14 -8.82
CA ASN A 270 -8.36 -5.31 -7.73
C ASN A 270 -9.37 -5.19 -6.57
N LYS A 271 -10.66 -5.00 -6.88
CA LYS A 271 -11.72 -4.88 -5.87
C LYS A 271 -12.06 -6.19 -5.17
N LEU A 272 -12.13 -7.30 -5.90
CA LEU A 272 -12.35 -8.64 -5.31
C LEU A 272 -11.25 -9.04 -4.31
N ASN A 273 -10.07 -8.43 -4.43
CA ASN A 273 -8.96 -8.64 -3.50
C ASN A 273 -9.00 -7.69 -2.27
N CYS A 274 -10.02 -6.84 -2.12
CA CYS A 274 -10.22 -5.93 -0.99
C CYS A 274 -11.54 -6.24 -0.28
N LYS A 275 -11.49 -6.91 0.89
CA LYS A 275 -12.65 -7.02 1.81
C LYS A 275 -12.52 -5.95 2.90
N ASP A 276 -13.34 -4.90 2.85
CA ASP A 276 -13.26 -3.81 3.83
C ASP A 276 -14.59 -3.61 4.56
N GLU A 277 -14.70 -4.23 5.73
CA GLU A 277 -15.57 -3.81 6.86
C GLU A 277 -15.04 -4.43 8.17
N SER A 278 -13.72 -4.52 8.31
CA SER A 278 -13.06 -5.21 9.41
C SER A 278 -12.12 -4.29 10.18
N ILE A 279 -12.04 -4.50 11.49
CA ILE A 279 -11.16 -3.77 12.40
C ILE A 279 -9.75 -3.77 11.84
N SER A 280 -9.23 -2.58 11.53
CA SER A 280 -7.86 -2.45 11.05
C SER A 280 -6.90 -2.62 12.22
N LEU A 281 -6.09 -3.68 12.15
CA LEU A 281 -5.12 -4.05 13.16
C LEU A 281 -3.70 -3.79 12.68
N TYR A 282 -2.85 -3.31 13.59
CA TYR A 282 -1.49 -2.88 13.29
C TYR A 282 -0.50 -3.57 14.22
N PRO A 283 0.62 -4.12 13.70
CA PRO A 283 1.58 -4.84 14.51
C PRO A 283 2.25 -3.91 15.51
N ALA A 284 2.31 -4.34 16.76
CA ALA A 284 2.78 -3.57 17.90
C ALA A 284 3.68 -4.44 18.78
N SER A 285 4.92 -4.00 18.99
CA SER A 285 5.92 -4.74 19.76
C SER A 285 6.12 -4.20 21.16
N ILE A 286 6.45 -5.09 22.09
CA ILE A 286 6.81 -4.76 23.47
C ILE A 286 8.16 -5.38 23.81
N LYS A 287 9.08 -4.59 24.36
CA LYS A 287 10.33 -5.06 24.96
C LYS A 287 10.04 -5.65 26.33
N THR A 288 10.47 -6.88 26.57
CA THR A 288 10.28 -7.62 27.83
C THR A 288 11.59 -8.23 28.32
N VAL A 289 11.58 -8.82 29.52
CA VAL A 289 12.71 -9.63 30.02
C VAL A 289 12.94 -10.93 29.23
N LYS A 290 12.02 -11.30 28.33
CA LYS A 290 12.13 -12.46 27.44
C LYS A 290 12.43 -12.04 25.99
N GLY A 291 12.87 -10.81 25.77
CA GLY A 291 13.04 -10.23 24.44
C GLY A 291 11.83 -9.43 23.95
N VAL A 292 11.81 -9.14 22.66
CA VAL A 292 10.74 -8.38 22.00
C VAL A 292 9.62 -9.33 21.59
N LEU A 293 8.39 -9.02 22.01
CA LEU A 293 7.21 -9.76 21.60
C LEU A 293 6.27 -8.85 20.81
N TRP A 294 5.61 -9.42 19.80
CA TRP A 294 4.67 -8.73 18.94
C TRP A 294 3.23 -9.18 19.17
N GLY A 295 2.34 -8.20 19.12
CA GLY A 295 0.88 -8.36 19.09
C GLY A 295 0.28 -7.35 18.12
N TYR A 296 -0.99 -7.00 18.29
CA TYR A 296 -1.70 -6.07 17.40
C TYR A 296 -2.57 -5.09 18.16
N ILE A 297 -2.53 -3.83 17.74
CA ILE A 297 -3.37 -2.73 18.22
C ILE A 297 -4.43 -2.35 17.18
N ASN A 298 -5.54 -1.75 17.63
CA ASN A 298 -6.48 -1.06 16.73
C ASN A 298 -6.00 0.38 16.43
N SER A 299 -6.79 1.13 15.65
CA SER A 299 -6.50 2.53 15.31
C SER A 299 -6.58 3.52 16.48
N LYS A 300 -7.10 3.10 17.64
CA LYS A 300 -7.12 3.88 18.89
C LYS A 300 -5.90 3.61 19.78
N GLY A 301 -5.07 2.63 19.41
CA GLY A 301 -3.93 2.20 20.22
C GLY A 301 -4.26 1.11 21.24
N ASP A 302 -5.52 0.63 21.27
CA ASP A 302 -5.92 -0.45 22.17
C ASP A 302 -5.32 -1.77 21.69
N LEU A 303 -4.70 -2.50 22.60
CA LEU A 303 -4.15 -3.82 22.33
C LEU A 303 -5.27 -4.85 22.15
N ILE A 304 -5.44 -5.35 20.93
CA ILE A 304 -6.48 -6.32 20.57
C ILE A 304 -5.94 -7.75 20.65
N ILE A 305 -4.77 -7.99 20.06
CA ILE A 305 -4.06 -9.27 20.15
C ILE A 305 -2.84 -9.05 21.03
N LYS A 306 -2.79 -9.73 22.18
CA LYS A 306 -1.70 -9.56 23.14
C LYS A 306 -0.36 -9.98 22.55
N PRO A 307 0.75 -9.31 22.92
CA PRO A 307 2.06 -9.69 22.45
C PRO A 307 2.43 -11.11 22.87
N GLN A 308 2.73 -11.95 21.90
CA GLN A 308 3.09 -13.36 22.09
C GLN A 308 3.94 -13.94 20.96
N TYR A 309 3.99 -13.25 19.81
CA TYR A 309 4.74 -13.66 18.62
C TYR A 309 6.16 -13.10 18.67
N GLY A 310 7.15 -13.80 18.13
CA GLY A 310 8.50 -13.22 17.98
C GLY A 310 8.58 -12.25 16.80
N GLU A 311 7.73 -12.45 15.78
CA GLU A 311 7.48 -11.48 14.70
C GLU A 311 5.99 -11.40 14.31
N ALA A 312 5.58 -10.23 13.81
CA ALA A 312 4.22 -9.98 13.34
C ALA A 312 4.20 -9.05 12.13
N PHE A 313 3.64 -9.53 11.01
CA PHE A 313 3.54 -8.77 9.77
C PHE A 313 2.25 -7.93 9.75
N ASP A 314 2.21 -6.91 8.90
CA ASP A 314 1.01 -6.10 8.68
C ASP A 314 -0.15 -6.97 8.18
N PHE A 315 -1.38 -6.72 8.66
CA PHE A 315 -2.58 -7.29 8.07
C PHE A 315 -2.73 -6.82 6.62
N GLN A 316 -2.89 -7.77 5.70
CA GLN A 316 -3.11 -7.49 4.28
C GLN A 316 -4.59 -7.22 3.98
N ASN A 317 -4.90 -6.77 2.76
CA ASN A 317 -6.27 -6.42 2.34
C ASN A 317 -7.27 -7.59 2.43
N ASN A 318 -6.78 -8.83 2.53
CA ASN A 318 -7.59 -10.04 2.74
C ASN A 318 -7.90 -10.33 4.23
N GLY A 319 -7.46 -9.47 5.16
CA GLY A 319 -7.69 -9.63 6.60
C GLY A 319 -6.82 -10.69 7.26
N LEU A 320 -5.72 -11.09 6.62
CA LEU A 320 -4.75 -12.06 7.15
C LEU A 320 -3.43 -11.40 7.50
N ALA A 321 -2.75 -11.93 8.52
CA ALA A 321 -1.39 -11.55 8.87
C ALA A 321 -0.54 -12.79 9.11
N ILE A 322 0.73 -12.68 8.76
CA ILE A 322 1.75 -13.70 9.02
C ILE A 322 2.38 -13.40 10.38
N VAL A 323 2.52 -14.43 11.20
CA VAL A 323 3.12 -14.34 12.55
C VAL A 323 4.11 -15.47 12.76
N GLU A 324 5.14 -15.19 13.57
CA GLU A 324 6.15 -16.16 13.94
C GLU A 324 5.99 -16.57 15.41
N LEU A 325 6.06 -17.87 15.67
CA LEU A 325 6.08 -18.46 16.99
C LEU A 325 7.02 -19.67 17.00
N ASN A 326 8.01 -19.66 17.90
CA ASN A 326 9.00 -20.72 18.08
C ASN A 326 9.79 -21.03 16.78
N ASN A 327 10.22 -20.00 16.08
CA ASN A 327 10.96 -20.00 14.81
C ASN A 327 10.16 -20.58 13.62
N LEU A 328 8.83 -20.68 13.75
CA LEU A 328 7.95 -21.14 12.68
C LEU A 328 6.87 -20.11 12.41
N TYR A 329 6.48 -19.99 11.15
CA TYR A 329 5.50 -19.05 10.66
C TYR A 329 4.14 -19.71 10.48
N GLY A 330 3.11 -18.97 10.88
CA GLY A 330 1.70 -19.28 10.70
C GLY A 330 0.94 -18.06 10.17
N ILE A 331 -0.37 -18.23 9.98
CA ILE A 331 -1.27 -17.17 9.49
C ILE A 331 -2.42 -17.02 10.47
N ILE A 332 -2.71 -15.79 10.86
CA ILE A 332 -3.85 -15.44 11.71
C ILE A 332 -4.85 -14.55 10.96
N ASN A 333 -6.10 -14.60 11.38
CA ASN A 333 -7.11 -13.63 11.00
C ASN A 333 -7.18 -12.47 12.02
N GLN A 334 -8.03 -11.48 11.76
CA GLN A 334 -8.18 -10.29 12.62
C GLN A 334 -8.74 -10.56 14.02
N SER A 335 -9.29 -11.75 14.29
CA SER A 335 -9.65 -12.15 15.66
C SER A 335 -8.47 -12.74 16.44
N GLY A 336 -7.30 -12.87 15.81
CA GLY A 336 -6.12 -13.53 16.36
C GLY A 336 -6.19 -15.06 16.33
N LYS A 337 -7.18 -15.64 15.64
CA LYS A 337 -7.27 -17.10 15.45
C LYS A 337 -6.38 -17.52 14.29
N TYR A 338 -5.65 -18.61 14.46
CA TYR A 338 -4.90 -19.23 13.38
C TYR A 338 -5.82 -19.71 12.27
N VAL A 339 -5.52 -19.27 11.05
CA VAL A 339 -5.95 -19.91 9.80
C VAL A 339 -4.96 -21.03 9.46
N VAL A 340 -3.68 -20.79 9.74
CA VAL A 340 -2.59 -21.77 9.61
C VAL A 340 -1.77 -21.72 10.89
N GLU A 341 -1.69 -22.83 11.61
CA GLU A 341 -0.83 -22.97 12.78
C GLU A 341 0.66 -22.81 12.39
N PRO A 342 1.51 -22.24 13.26
CA PRO A 342 2.95 -22.12 13.02
C PRO A 342 3.59 -23.47 12.70
N LYS A 343 4.00 -23.66 11.44
CA LYS A 343 4.58 -24.92 10.95
C LYS A 343 5.53 -24.76 9.77
N TYR A 344 5.58 -23.58 9.17
CA TYR A 344 6.43 -23.29 8.02
C TYR A 344 7.69 -22.54 8.49
N GLU A 345 8.82 -22.77 7.84
CA GLU A 345 10.07 -22.05 8.08
C GLU A 345 10.01 -20.62 7.52
N SER A 346 9.18 -20.38 6.50
CA SER A 346 8.83 -19.03 6.04
C SER A 346 7.50 -19.01 5.29
N ILE A 347 6.86 -17.84 5.26
CA ILE A 347 5.66 -17.57 4.45
C ILE A 347 5.83 -16.18 3.81
N SER A 348 5.66 -16.08 2.49
CA SER A 348 5.64 -14.79 1.79
C SER A 348 4.30 -14.07 1.94
N GLN A 349 4.29 -12.74 1.79
CA GLN A 349 3.04 -11.99 1.72
C GLN A 349 2.16 -12.47 0.57
N PHE A 350 0.83 -12.41 0.76
CA PHE A 350 -0.12 -12.76 -0.28
C PHE A 350 0.01 -11.82 -1.50
N SER A 351 0.24 -12.39 -2.67
CA SER A 351 0.14 -11.75 -3.99
C SER A 351 -0.93 -12.45 -4.81
N GLU A 352 -1.88 -11.71 -5.37
CA GLU A 352 -3.01 -12.27 -6.15
C GLU A 352 -3.78 -13.40 -5.42
N GLY A 353 -3.89 -13.27 -4.09
CA GLY A 353 -4.53 -14.25 -3.21
C GLY A 353 -3.73 -15.54 -2.98
N ARG A 354 -2.41 -15.53 -3.22
CA ARG A 354 -1.51 -16.67 -2.99
C ARG A 354 -0.29 -16.27 -2.17
N ALA A 355 0.14 -17.13 -1.28
CA ALA A 355 1.39 -17.00 -0.55
C ALA A 355 2.31 -18.19 -0.86
N ILE A 356 3.61 -17.98 -0.77
CA ILE A 356 4.61 -19.02 -0.90
C ILE A 356 5.06 -19.41 0.50
N ALA A 357 4.85 -20.67 0.87
CA ALA A 357 5.27 -21.22 2.16
C ALA A 357 6.42 -22.20 1.96
N MET A 358 7.37 -22.24 2.89
CA MET A 358 8.52 -23.13 2.85
C MET A 358 8.56 -23.99 4.10
N ASP A 359 8.81 -25.28 3.95
CA ASP A 359 9.19 -26.19 5.03
C ASP A 359 10.44 -26.99 4.61
N SER A 360 10.90 -27.90 5.46
CA SER A 360 12.03 -28.81 5.18
C SER A 360 11.98 -29.58 3.85
N LYS A 361 10.81 -29.71 3.20
CA LYS A 361 10.69 -30.35 1.87
C LYS A 361 10.85 -29.37 0.71
N GLY A 362 10.71 -28.06 0.95
CA GLY A 362 10.83 -26.99 -0.02
C GLY A 362 9.62 -26.05 -0.07
N PHE A 363 9.56 -25.24 -1.13
CA PHE A 363 8.53 -24.24 -1.37
C PHE A 363 7.22 -24.84 -1.88
N LYS A 364 6.10 -24.29 -1.43
CA LYS A 364 4.73 -24.67 -1.80
C LYS A 364 3.87 -23.41 -1.96
N VAL A 365 2.81 -23.51 -2.76
CA VAL A 365 1.81 -22.45 -2.87
C VAL A 365 0.67 -22.73 -1.91
N ILE A 366 0.28 -21.74 -1.11
CA ILE A 366 -0.92 -21.80 -0.27
C ILE A 366 -1.94 -20.73 -0.67
N ASP A 367 -3.22 -21.03 -0.49
CA ASP A 367 -4.31 -20.05 -0.61
C ASP A 367 -4.61 -19.33 0.71
N GLU A 368 -5.55 -18.39 0.68
CA GLU A 368 -5.96 -17.59 1.86
C GLU A 368 -6.66 -18.40 2.95
N LYS A 369 -7.08 -19.63 2.64
CA LYS A 369 -7.64 -20.58 3.61
C LYS A 369 -6.58 -21.49 4.20
N GLY A 370 -5.32 -21.34 3.77
CA GLY A 370 -4.20 -22.19 4.20
C GLY A 370 -4.09 -23.52 3.47
N ASN A 371 -4.85 -23.74 2.38
CA ASN A 371 -4.75 -24.97 1.61
C ASN A 371 -3.47 -24.95 0.77
N GLU A 372 -2.67 -26.01 0.87
CA GLU A 372 -1.57 -26.26 -0.07
C GLU A 372 -2.14 -26.60 -1.45
N LEU A 373 -1.79 -25.82 -2.46
CA LEU A 373 -2.30 -25.95 -3.84
C LEU A 373 -1.37 -26.77 -4.74
N THR A 374 -0.08 -26.83 -4.42
CA THR A 374 0.90 -27.60 -5.18
C THR A 374 0.87 -29.07 -4.78
N SER A 375 0.98 -29.98 -5.74
CA SER A 375 1.00 -31.43 -5.49
C SER A 375 2.33 -31.96 -4.94
N LYS A 376 3.38 -31.13 -4.95
CA LYS A 376 4.73 -31.43 -4.46
C LYS A 376 5.38 -30.14 -3.95
N ALA A 377 6.50 -30.28 -3.26
CA ALA A 377 7.38 -29.15 -2.92
C ALA A 377 8.37 -28.87 -4.07
N TYR A 378 8.81 -27.62 -4.16
CA TYR A 378 9.75 -27.12 -5.18
C TYR A 378 10.99 -26.50 -4.51
N ASN A 379 12.09 -26.41 -5.25
CA ASN A 379 13.32 -25.77 -4.74
C ASN A 379 13.25 -24.24 -4.77
N TYR A 380 12.37 -23.68 -5.59
CA TYR A 380 12.11 -22.24 -5.67
C TYR A 380 10.70 -21.99 -6.24
N ILE A 381 9.99 -21.02 -5.67
CA ILE A 381 8.78 -20.43 -6.26
C ILE A 381 8.83 -18.91 -6.06
N GLY A 382 8.69 -18.15 -7.15
CA GLY A 382 8.56 -16.70 -7.12
C GLY A 382 7.15 -16.23 -6.73
N ASN A 383 6.97 -14.93 -6.54
CA ASN A 383 5.64 -14.37 -6.26
C ASN A 383 4.74 -14.44 -7.49
N TYR A 384 3.42 -14.44 -7.26
CA TYR A 384 2.46 -14.37 -8.36
C TYR A 384 2.44 -12.99 -9.02
N LYS A 385 2.54 -12.98 -10.35
CA LYS A 385 2.39 -11.84 -11.26
C LYS A 385 1.62 -12.28 -12.50
N ASP A 386 0.59 -11.52 -12.87
CA ASP A 386 -0.33 -11.81 -13.99
C ASP A 386 -0.91 -13.24 -13.95
N GLY A 387 -1.17 -13.76 -12.75
CA GLY A 387 -1.73 -15.10 -12.56
C GLY A 387 -0.73 -16.25 -12.77
N ARG A 388 0.58 -15.97 -12.79
CA ARG A 388 1.65 -16.97 -12.88
C ARG A 388 2.70 -16.76 -11.79
N ALA A 389 3.33 -17.86 -11.37
CA ALA A 389 4.52 -17.83 -10.52
C ALA A 389 5.62 -18.66 -11.18
N VAL A 390 6.83 -18.11 -11.26
CA VAL A 390 8.02 -18.87 -11.69
C VAL A 390 8.30 -19.95 -10.65
N PHE A 391 8.59 -21.18 -11.08
CA PHE A 391 9.13 -22.22 -10.20
C PHE A 391 10.45 -22.76 -10.76
N GLY A 392 11.34 -23.20 -9.87
CA GLY A 392 12.64 -23.79 -10.22
C GLY A 392 12.78 -25.21 -9.68
N VAL A 393 13.34 -26.09 -10.50
CA VAL A 393 13.73 -27.46 -10.12
C VAL A 393 15.16 -27.76 -10.61
N PRO A 394 15.95 -28.54 -9.84
CA PRO A 394 17.27 -28.95 -10.28
C PRO A 394 17.17 -29.92 -11.46
N SER A 395 18.12 -29.80 -12.37
CA SER A 395 18.38 -30.74 -13.44
C SER A 395 19.43 -31.77 -13.01
N GLU A 396 19.63 -32.81 -13.83
CA GLU A 396 20.58 -33.90 -13.56
C GLU A 396 22.03 -33.41 -13.35
N ASN A 397 22.41 -32.27 -13.92
CA ASN A 397 23.76 -31.71 -13.80
C ASN A 397 23.90 -30.65 -12.68
N GLY A 398 22.86 -30.46 -11.85
CA GLY A 398 22.84 -29.48 -10.77
C GLY A 398 22.47 -28.05 -11.19
N SER A 399 22.31 -27.75 -12.48
CA SER A 399 21.73 -26.47 -12.94
C SER A 399 20.20 -26.45 -12.72
N TYR A 400 19.57 -25.28 -12.72
CA TYR A 400 18.12 -25.16 -12.52
C TYR A 400 17.38 -25.02 -13.86
N PHE A 401 16.23 -25.69 -13.95
CA PHE A 401 15.23 -25.40 -14.97
C PHE A 401 14.01 -24.71 -14.35
N TYR A 402 13.51 -23.72 -15.08
CA TYR A 402 12.39 -22.89 -14.67
C TYR A 402 11.16 -23.14 -15.53
N GLY A 403 10.01 -23.10 -14.88
CA GLY A 403 8.67 -23.20 -15.47
C GLY A 403 7.71 -22.24 -14.76
N TYR A 404 6.40 -22.38 -15.02
CA TYR A 404 5.38 -21.52 -14.43
C TYR A 404 4.18 -22.29 -13.90
N LEU A 405 3.78 -21.93 -12.67
CA LEU A 405 2.55 -22.38 -12.02
C LEU A 405 1.41 -21.40 -12.32
N ASN A 406 0.18 -21.91 -12.45
CA ASN A 406 -1.02 -21.08 -12.39
C ASN A 406 -1.47 -20.83 -10.94
N ARG A 407 -2.51 -20.02 -10.75
CA ARG A 407 -3.10 -19.73 -9.43
C ARG A 407 -3.70 -20.96 -8.73
N GLN A 408 -3.80 -22.11 -9.36
CA GLN A 408 -4.22 -23.37 -8.72
C GLN A 408 -3.01 -24.24 -8.32
N GLY A 409 -1.78 -23.70 -8.39
CA GLY A 409 -0.56 -24.43 -8.08
C GLY A 409 -0.20 -25.50 -9.12
N LYS A 410 -0.85 -25.50 -10.30
CA LYS A 410 -0.58 -26.46 -11.37
C LYS A 410 0.48 -25.92 -12.32
N GLU A 411 1.42 -26.77 -12.71
CA GLU A 411 2.39 -26.49 -13.77
C GLU A 411 1.66 -26.31 -15.11
N ILE A 412 1.56 -25.06 -15.60
CA ILE A 412 1.03 -24.77 -16.94
C ILE A 412 2.15 -24.73 -17.97
N ILE A 413 3.33 -24.27 -17.56
CA ILE A 413 4.52 -24.26 -18.38
C ILE A 413 5.56 -25.12 -17.66
N PRO A 414 5.93 -26.30 -18.20
CA PRO A 414 6.84 -27.21 -17.52
C PRO A 414 8.24 -26.59 -17.40
N ALA A 415 9.00 -27.02 -16.40
CA ALA A 415 10.37 -26.56 -16.19
C ALA A 415 11.29 -27.03 -17.33
N LYS A 416 11.70 -26.09 -18.18
CA LYS A 416 12.57 -26.34 -19.34
C LYS A 416 13.46 -25.17 -19.74
N TYR A 417 13.34 -24.03 -19.06
CA TYR A 417 14.09 -22.82 -19.36
C TYR A 417 15.27 -22.66 -18.39
N GLN A 418 16.43 -22.22 -18.86
CA GLN A 418 17.61 -21.95 -18.03
C GLN A 418 17.39 -20.74 -17.10
N THR A 419 16.59 -19.76 -17.53
CA THR A 419 16.13 -18.64 -16.71
C THR A 419 14.72 -18.24 -17.13
N ALA A 420 13.97 -17.62 -16.22
CA ALA A 420 12.60 -17.16 -16.44
C ALA A 420 12.37 -15.86 -15.65
N SER A 421 11.83 -14.84 -16.32
CA SER A 421 11.37 -13.60 -15.66
C SER A 421 9.92 -13.73 -15.19
N ASP A 422 9.52 -12.86 -14.26
CA ASP A 422 8.11 -12.70 -13.90
C ASP A 422 7.29 -12.27 -15.11
N PHE A 423 6.02 -12.63 -15.13
CA PHE A 423 5.10 -12.13 -16.14
C PHE A 423 4.78 -10.65 -15.91
N SER A 424 4.75 -9.88 -16.99
CA SER A 424 4.28 -8.49 -17.04
C SER A 424 3.54 -8.27 -18.36
N ASP A 425 2.37 -7.66 -18.29
CA ASP A 425 1.43 -7.48 -19.41
C ASP A 425 1.15 -8.79 -20.17
N GLY A 426 1.03 -9.89 -19.41
CA GLY A 426 0.74 -11.23 -19.95
C GLY A 426 1.89 -11.88 -20.73
N LYS A 427 3.10 -11.32 -20.66
CA LYS A 427 4.30 -11.80 -21.34
C LYS A 427 5.45 -12.03 -20.37
N ALA A 428 6.34 -12.95 -20.71
CA ALA A 428 7.59 -13.17 -19.97
C ALA A 428 8.74 -13.47 -20.92
N VAL A 429 9.95 -13.11 -20.49
CA VAL A 429 11.20 -13.45 -21.17
C VAL A 429 11.81 -14.68 -20.50
N VAL A 430 12.15 -15.68 -21.31
CA VAL A 430 12.76 -16.94 -20.86
C VAL A 430 14.02 -17.24 -21.66
N LYS A 431 15.06 -17.76 -21.00
CA LYS A 431 16.27 -18.25 -21.67
C LYS A 431 16.14 -19.75 -21.93
N VAL A 432 16.19 -20.15 -23.19
CA VAL A 432 16.10 -21.58 -23.57
C VAL A 432 17.47 -22.25 -23.50
N LYS A 433 18.48 -21.57 -24.04
CA LYS A 433 19.88 -21.98 -24.00
C LYS A 433 20.77 -20.75 -24.15
N GLU A 434 22.07 -20.97 -24.17
CA GLU A 434 23.03 -19.91 -24.44
C GLU A 434 22.67 -19.16 -25.73
N ASN A 435 22.67 -17.82 -25.65
CA ASN A 435 22.31 -16.90 -26.71
C ASN A 435 20.92 -17.10 -27.33
N GLU A 436 19.99 -17.80 -26.68
CA GLU A 436 18.61 -17.97 -27.18
C GLU A 436 17.58 -17.65 -26.10
N PHE A 437 16.97 -16.47 -26.23
CA PHE A 437 15.87 -16.01 -25.40
C PHE A 437 14.55 -16.06 -26.18
N ARG A 438 13.43 -16.17 -25.48
CA ARG A 438 12.10 -16.12 -26.08
C ARG A 438 11.19 -15.22 -25.28
N LEU A 439 10.37 -14.46 -25.99
CA LEU A 439 9.18 -13.84 -25.42
C LEU A 439 8.04 -14.86 -25.51
N ILE A 440 7.42 -15.17 -24.38
CA ILE A 440 6.32 -16.13 -24.31
C ILE A 440 5.04 -15.47 -23.79
N ASP A 441 3.90 -15.99 -24.22
CA ASP A 441 2.61 -15.64 -23.63
C ASP A 441 2.31 -16.43 -22.34
N ILE A 442 1.17 -16.12 -21.72
CA ILE A 442 0.72 -16.74 -20.47
C ILE A 442 0.50 -18.27 -20.52
N ASN A 443 0.42 -18.84 -21.72
CA ASN A 443 0.28 -20.28 -21.97
C ASN A 443 1.61 -20.92 -22.40
N GLY A 444 2.70 -20.14 -22.46
CA GLY A 444 4.03 -20.60 -22.86
C GLY A 444 4.23 -20.69 -24.38
N LYS A 445 3.32 -20.12 -25.18
CA LYS A 445 3.50 -20.01 -26.62
C LYS A 445 4.59 -18.98 -26.89
N THR A 446 5.59 -19.37 -27.69
CA THR A 446 6.59 -18.43 -28.18
C THR A 446 5.94 -17.36 -29.06
N LEU A 447 6.05 -16.10 -28.64
CA LEU A 447 5.68 -14.92 -29.42
C LEU A 447 6.85 -14.49 -30.31
N ASN A 448 8.07 -14.51 -29.77
CA ASN A 448 9.28 -14.25 -30.55
C ASN A 448 10.52 -14.94 -29.96
N THR A 449 11.58 -15.07 -30.76
CA THR A 449 12.89 -15.62 -30.36
C THR A 449 14.00 -14.62 -30.66
N TYR A 450 14.87 -14.39 -29.67
CA TYR A 450 15.97 -13.44 -29.74
C TYR A 450 17.30 -14.17 -29.63
N LYS A 451 18.24 -13.84 -30.52
CA LYS A 451 19.59 -14.42 -30.57
C LYS A 451 20.64 -13.46 -29.99
N TYR A 452 20.57 -13.23 -28.68
CA TYR A 452 21.42 -12.28 -27.95
C TYR A 452 21.98 -12.90 -26.68
N ASN A 453 23.11 -12.37 -26.20
CA ASN A 453 23.76 -12.81 -24.95
C ASN A 453 22.86 -12.57 -23.73
N VAL A 454 22.20 -11.41 -23.70
CA VAL A 454 21.24 -11.04 -22.66
C VAL A 454 20.02 -10.40 -23.29
N VAL A 455 18.84 -10.78 -22.78
CA VAL A 455 17.58 -10.05 -22.98
C VAL A 455 16.95 -9.84 -21.61
N GLY A 456 16.72 -8.58 -21.24
CA GLY A 456 16.13 -8.18 -19.96
C GLY A 456 14.61 -8.39 -19.91
N SER A 457 14.02 -8.09 -18.75
CA SER A 457 12.58 -8.21 -18.55
C SER A 457 11.76 -7.29 -19.45
N PHE A 458 10.59 -7.77 -19.86
CA PHE A 458 9.63 -7.00 -20.65
C PHE A 458 9.10 -5.79 -19.88
N GLY A 459 9.09 -4.62 -20.52
CA GLY A 459 8.45 -3.41 -19.98
C GLY A 459 7.97 -2.48 -21.11
N GLU A 460 6.67 -2.22 -21.17
CA GLU A 460 6.04 -1.27 -22.11
C GLU A 460 6.44 -1.46 -23.58
N GLY A 461 6.60 -2.71 -24.02
CA GLY A 461 6.93 -3.06 -25.41
C GLY A 461 8.42 -2.99 -25.78
N LEU A 462 9.31 -2.67 -24.83
CA LEU A 462 10.75 -2.61 -25.04
C LEU A 462 11.50 -3.58 -24.11
N LEU A 463 12.60 -4.11 -24.62
CA LEU A 463 13.44 -5.10 -23.96
C LEU A 463 14.89 -4.63 -24.02
N ALA A 464 15.55 -4.50 -22.86
CA ALA A 464 16.99 -4.29 -22.84
C ALA A 464 17.68 -5.52 -23.45
N PHE A 465 18.71 -5.33 -24.26
CA PHE A 465 19.46 -6.43 -24.87
C PHE A 465 20.95 -6.16 -24.92
N GLN A 466 21.74 -7.23 -24.96
CA GLN A 466 23.19 -7.20 -25.09
C GLN A 466 23.63 -8.24 -26.13
N GLU A 467 24.41 -7.82 -27.13
CA GLU A 467 24.83 -8.72 -28.21
C GLU A 467 25.88 -9.74 -27.77
N LYS A 468 26.88 -9.28 -27.02
CA LYS A 468 28.01 -10.07 -26.52
C LYS A 468 28.27 -9.73 -25.05
N LEU A 469 28.94 -10.60 -24.31
CA LEU A 469 29.19 -10.42 -22.88
C LEU A 469 29.79 -9.05 -22.50
N ASP A 470 30.69 -8.52 -23.33
CA ASP A 470 31.39 -7.25 -23.07
C ASP A 470 30.84 -6.07 -23.90
N SER A 471 29.71 -6.25 -24.61
CA SER A 471 29.11 -5.15 -25.38
C SER A 471 28.17 -4.32 -24.52
N LYS A 472 27.95 -3.05 -24.89
CA LYS A 472 26.93 -2.20 -24.24
C LYS A 472 25.52 -2.76 -24.42
N LEU A 473 24.58 -2.32 -23.59
CA LEU A 473 23.16 -2.59 -23.69
C LEU A 473 22.47 -1.55 -24.58
N GLY A 474 21.49 -2.01 -25.34
CA GLY A 474 20.51 -1.21 -26.08
C GLY A 474 19.09 -1.68 -25.79
N TYR A 475 18.12 -1.25 -26.61
CA TYR A 475 16.74 -1.74 -26.52
C TYR A 475 16.22 -2.24 -27.86
N ILE A 476 15.53 -3.38 -27.83
CA ILE A 476 14.77 -3.93 -28.94
C ILE A 476 13.27 -3.83 -28.68
N ASP A 477 12.47 -3.78 -29.74
CA ASP A 477 11.03 -3.99 -29.67
C ASP A 477 10.66 -5.48 -29.54
N GLU A 478 9.37 -5.77 -29.42
CA GLU A 478 8.87 -7.15 -29.36
C GLU A 478 9.21 -7.98 -30.60
N ALA A 479 9.32 -7.36 -31.77
CA ALA A 479 9.70 -8.02 -33.03
C ALA A 479 11.22 -8.30 -33.11
N GLY A 480 12.02 -7.73 -32.19
CA GLY A 480 13.46 -7.89 -32.13
C GLY A 480 14.23 -6.84 -32.94
N ASN A 481 13.54 -5.79 -33.42
CA ASN A 481 14.22 -4.67 -34.09
C ASN A 481 14.89 -3.78 -33.05
N VAL A 482 16.11 -3.36 -33.34
CA VAL A 482 16.83 -2.40 -32.48
C VAL A 482 16.15 -1.03 -32.55
N VAL A 483 15.56 -0.60 -31.44
CA VAL A 483 14.94 0.72 -31.27
C VAL A 483 15.96 1.72 -30.74
N ILE A 484 16.77 1.29 -29.77
CA ILE A 484 17.85 2.10 -29.19
C ILE A 484 19.14 1.31 -29.33
N LYS A 485 20.11 1.88 -30.03
CA LYS A 485 21.40 1.23 -30.30
C LYS A 485 22.17 1.02 -28.98
N PRO A 486 22.96 -0.06 -28.87
CA PRO A 486 23.80 -0.30 -27.71
C PRO A 486 24.71 0.87 -27.34
N SER A 487 24.51 1.45 -26.15
CA SER A 487 25.29 2.58 -25.64
C SER A 487 25.40 2.66 -24.12
N PHE A 488 24.72 1.78 -23.38
CA PHE A 488 24.63 1.83 -21.92
C PHE A 488 25.41 0.68 -21.26
N THR A 489 26.03 0.90 -20.12
CA THR A 489 26.63 -0.16 -19.30
C THR A 489 25.58 -0.84 -18.42
N GLN A 490 24.48 -0.14 -18.08
CA GLN A 490 23.29 -0.72 -17.46
C GLN A 490 22.00 -0.12 -18.07
N ALA A 491 20.95 -0.93 -18.18
CA ALA A 491 19.68 -0.54 -18.77
C ALA A 491 18.51 -1.21 -18.03
N MET A 492 17.67 -0.42 -17.36
CA MET A 492 16.48 -0.90 -16.65
C MET A 492 15.25 -0.99 -17.57
N SER A 493 14.31 -1.88 -17.30
CA SER A 493 13.06 -1.98 -18.07
C SER A 493 12.27 -0.67 -18.08
N PHE A 494 11.60 -0.38 -19.20
CA PHE A 494 10.74 0.80 -19.34
C PHE A 494 9.53 0.74 -18.40
N ASN A 495 9.22 1.87 -17.78
CA ASN A 495 8.04 2.09 -16.94
C ASN A 495 7.70 3.59 -16.91
N GLU A 496 6.41 3.93 -16.96
CA GLU A 496 5.92 5.31 -17.10
C GLU A 496 6.55 6.03 -18.32
N GLY A 497 6.81 5.27 -19.40
CA GLY A 497 7.40 5.76 -20.64
C GLY A 497 8.88 6.15 -20.54
N ARG A 498 9.60 5.72 -19.49
CA ARG A 498 11.01 6.04 -19.24
C ARG A 498 11.83 4.83 -18.81
N ALA A 499 13.13 4.89 -19.05
CA ALA A 499 14.10 3.95 -18.52
C ALA A 499 15.28 4.66 -17.87
N VAL A 500 15.75 4.11 -16.75
CA VAL A 500 17.00 4.54 -16.10
C VAL A 500 18.14 3.75 -16.73
N VAL A 501 19.21 4.46 -17.08
CA VAL A 501 20.40 3.89 -17.74
C VAL A 501 21.67 4.38 -17.05
N ASN A 502 22.73 3.59 -17.10
CA ASN A 502 24.08 3.99 -16.69
C ASN A 502 25.00 3.92 -17.90
N ILE A 503 25.95 4.87 -18.01
CA ILE A 503 26.97 4.88 -19.07
C ILE A 503 28.39 4.72 -18.54
N SER A 504 28.57 4.78 -17.22
CA SER A 504 29.90 4.77 -16.63
C SER A 504 30.57 3.43 -16.91
N GLU A 505 31.81 3.49 -17.36
CA GLU A 505 32.70 2.33 -17.47
C GLU A 505 33.20 1.96 -16.05
N ASP A 506 33.74 0.75 -15.88
CA ASP A 506 34.34 0.29 -14.61
C ASP A 506 33.40 0.32 -13.39
N TYR A 507 32.11 0.01 -13.59
CA TYR A 507 31.10 -0.04 -12.52
C TYR A 507 30.87 1.28 -11.78
N GLY A 508 31.23 2.41 -12.41
CA GLY A 508 30.94 3.75 -11.88
C GLY A 508 29.45 4.13 -11.92
N ASN A 509 29.14 5.33 -11.42
CA ASN A 509 27.78 5.82 -11.31
C ASN A 509 27.57 7.07 -12.19
N GLU A 510 27.06 6.86 -13.39
CA GLU A 510 26.62 7.93 -14.30
C GLU A 510 25.21 7.62 -14.78
N PHE A 511 24.26 7.67 -13.83
CA PHE A 511 22.87 7.38 -14.10
C PHE A 511 22.17 8.56 -14.77
N GLY A 512 21.40 8.24 -15.81
CA GLY A 512 20.53 9.15 -16.56
C GLY A 512 19.16 8.52 -16.82
N LEU A 513 18.27 9.32 -17.40
CA LEU A 513 16.90 8.92 -17.74
C LEU A 513 16.70 9.12 -19.24
N ILE A 514 16.17 8.11 -19.93
CA ILE A 514 15.88 8.18 -21.36
C ILE A 514 14.39 8.04 -21.66
N ASP A 515 13.98 8.62 -22.79
CA ASP A 515 12.68 8.36 -23.41
C ASP A 515 12.69 7.07 -24.24
N ARG A 516 11.54 6.69 -24.81
CA ARG A 516 11.38 5.48 -25.63
C ARG A 516 12.16 5.50 -26.96
N ASN A 517 12.69 6.65 -27.36
CA ASN A 517 13.54 6.81 -28.55
C ASN A 517 15.04 6.82 -28.18
N GLY A 518 15.37 6.67 -26.89
CA GLY A 518 16.75 6.69 -26.39
C GLY A 518 17.32 8.10 -26.20
N LYS A 519 16.51 9.15 -26.31
CA LYS A 519 16.96 10.51 -26.01
C LYS A 519 17.04 10.71 -24.50
N TYR A 520 18.14 11.31 -24.02
CA TYR A 520 18.25 11.70 -22.62
C TYR A 520 17.20 12.78 -22.28
N VAL A 521 16.40 12.45 -21.27
CA VAL A 521 15.51 13.35 -20.55
C VAL A 521 16.25 13.92 -19.34
N ILE A 522 17.08 13.09 -18.69
CA ILE A 522 18.06 13.52 -17.69
C ILE A 522 19.43 13.00 -18.14
N GLU A 523 20.38 13.91 -18.30
CA GLU A 523 21.76 13.56 -18.70
C GLU A 523 22.42 12.63 -17.66
N PRO A 524 23.20 11.64 -18.10
CA PRO A 524 23.82 10.65 -17.23
C PRO A 524 25.03 11.24 -16.49
N LYS A 525 24.81 11.74 -15.28
CA LYS A 525 25.86 12.30 -14.40
C LYS A 525 25.52 12.18 -12.92
N TYR A 526 24.48 11.41 -12.60
CA TYR A 526 23.94 11.28 -11.26
C TYR A 526 24.38 9.97 -10.63
N ASN A 527 24.51 9.98 -9.31
CA ASN A 527 24.99 8.82 -8.58
C ASN A 527 23.95 7.68 -8.57
N ASN A 528 22.66 8.04 -8.62
CA ASN A 528 21.54 7.13 -8.84
C ASN A 528 20.27 7.90 -9.23
N ILE A 529 19.29 7.18 -9.82
CA ILE A 529 17.95 7.69 -10.10
C ILE A 529 16.93 6.61 -9.73
N ASP A 530 16.12 6.89 -8.71
CA ASP A 530 15.09 5.98 -8.23
C ASP A 530 13.73 6.40 -8.77
N ARG A 531 12.98 5.45 -9.32
CA ARG A 531 11.59 5.67 -9.75
C ARG A 531 10.66 5.56 -8.54
N LEU A 532 9.95 6.64 -8.24
CA LEU A 532 9.07 6.72 -7.08
C LEU A 532 7.60 6.46 -7.43
N GLY A 533 7.27 6.32 -8.72
CA GLY A 533 5.91 6.17 -9.22
C GLY A 533 5.12 7.49 -9.28
N GLU A 534 3.94 7.42 -9.88
CA GLU A 534 3.08 8.58 -10.16
C GLU A 534 3.80 9.70 -10.95
N GLY A 535 4.73 9.33 -11.83
CA GLY A 535 5.54 10.26 -12.62
C GLY A 535 6.58 11.02 -11.81
N ARG A 536 7.14 10.43 -10.75
CA ARG A 536 8.17 11.04 -9.88
C ARG A 536 9.44 10.22 -9.76
N LEU A 537 10.53 10.94 -9.57
CA LEU A 537 11.89 10.41 -9.46
C LEU A 537 12.58 11.01 -8.23
N ALA A 538 13.42 10.22 -7.57
CA ALA A 538 14.47 10.72 -6.68
C ALA A 538 15.79 10.67 -7.45
N VAL A 539 16.36 11.83 -7.76
CA VAL A 539 17.64 11.95 -8.46
C VAL A 539 18.73 12.22 -7.43
N GLY A 540 19.70 11.31 -7.32
CA GLY A 540 20.75 11.33 -6.32
C GLY A 540 22.06 11.93 -6.82
N LYS A 541 22.61 12.90 -6.07
CA LYS A 541 23.99 13.35 -6.21
C LYS A 541 24.81 12.79 -5.05
N ALA A 542 26.04 12.33 -5.31
CA ALA A 542 26.95 11.85 -4.27
C ALA A 542 27.12 12.89 -3.15
N ILE A 543 27.13 12.43 -1.89
CA ILE A 543 27.36 13.30 -0.72
C ILE A 543 28.77 13.90 -0.80
N LEU A 544 29.76 13.09 -1.18
CA LEU A 544 31.14 13.48 -1.50
C LEU A 544 31.46 12.97 -2.91
N GLU A 545 31.85 13.88 -3.82
CA GLU A 545 32.06 13.55 -5.24
C GLU A 545 33.22 12.56 -5.46
N ASP A 546 34.27 12.63 -4.63
CA ASP A 546 35.40 11.70 -4.64
C ASP A 546 35.11 10.34 -3.96
N LYS A 547 33.97 10.23 -3.26
CA LYS A 547 33.54 9.03 -2.51
C LYS A 547 32.05 8.74 -2.70
N PRO A 548 31.60 8.42 -3.94
CA PRO A 548 30.18 8.22 -4.26
C PRO A 548 29.51 7.08 -3.49
N TYR A 549 30.28 6.11 -3.01
CA TYR A 549 29.81 4.97 -2.21
C TYR A 549 29.35 5.33 -0.79
N ILE A 550 29.61 6.55 -0.30
CA ILE A 550 29.06 7.05 0.98
C ILE A 550 27.55 7.26 0.90
N GLY A 551 27.01 7.42 -0.31
CA GLY A 551 25.59 7.61 -0.57
C GLY A 551 25.29 8.97 -1.19
N SER A 552 23.99 9.28 -1.28
CA SER A 552 23.50 10.42 -2.05
C SER A 552 22.58 11.35 -1.27
N LYS A 553 22.56 12.61 -1.70
CA LYS A 553 21.45 13.53 -1.45
C LYS A 553 20.53 13.53 -2.66
N TYR A 554 19.24 13.55 -2.42
CA TYR A 554 18.21 13.42 -3.43
C TYR A 554 17.47 14.73 -3.66
N ALA A 555 17.28 15.04 -4.94
CA ALA A 555 16.29 15.99 -5.42
C ALA A 555 15.06 15.22 -5.92
N ILE A 556 13.88 15.82 -5.80
CA ILE A 556 12.67 15.29 -6.44
C ILE A 556 12.62 15.84 -7.85
N GLY A 557 12.54 14.94 -8.83
CA GLY A 557 12.26 15.26 -10.22
C GLY A 557 10.98 14.63 -10.70
N ASP A 558 10.55 15.00 -11.90
CA ASP A 558 9.52 14.28 -12.63
C ASP A 558 10.07 13.51 -13.84
N ILE A 559 9.21 12.67 -14.42
CA ILE A 559 9.56 11.86 -15.60
C ILE A 559 9.85 12.70 -16.86
N ASN A 560 9.61 14.00 -16.86
CA ASN A 560 9.97 14.90 -17.98
C ASN A 560 11.34 15.55 -17.80
N GLY A 561 12.03 15.26 -16.68
CA GLY A 561 13.38 15.75 -16.40
C GLY A 561 13.39 17.05 -15.60
N ASP A 562 12.23 17.56 -15.18
CA ASP A 562 12.16 18.77 -14.37
C ASP A 562 12.51 18.48 -12.91
N PHE A 563 13.45 19.24 -12.36
CA PHE A 563 13.81 19.19 -10.94
C PHE A 563 12.87 20.09 -10.15
N LEU A 564 12.10 19.48 -9.27
CA LEU A 564 11.08 20.14 -8.44
C LEU A 564 11.67 20.64 -7.12
N THR A 565 12.82 20.09 -6.69
CA THR A 565 13.55 20.51 -5.49
C THR A 565 15.06 20.51 -5.73
N ASP A 566 15.81 21.15 -4.83
CA ASP A 566 17.25 20.93 -4.66
C ASP A 566 17.55 19.54 -4.05
N PHE A 567 18.83 19.17 -3.96
CA PHE A 567 19.33 17.93 -3.36
C PHE A 567 19.34 17.99 -1.82
N ILE A 568 18.17 17.90 -1.20
CA ILE A 568 17.97 18.16 0.23
C ILE A 568 17.55 16.93 1.04
N TYR A 569 17.21 15.82 0.38
CA TYR A 569 16.75 14.59 1.05
C TYR A 569 17.86 13.55 1.15
N TYR A 570 17.86 12.73 2.20
CA TYR A 570 18.78 11.59 2.33
C TYR A 570 18.08 10.25 2.03
N GLY A 571 16.77 10.26 1.84
CA GLY A 571 15.98 9.13 1.38
C GLY A 571 14.54 9.55 1.13
N VAL A 572 13.91 8.90 0.15
CA VAL A 572 12.54 9.17 -0.30
C VAL A 572 11.87 7.83 -0.60
N SER A 573 10.64 7.64 -0.13
CA SER A 573 9.81 6.48 -0.43
C SER A 573 8.97 6.70 -1.68
N ASN A 574 8.41 5.63 -2.25
CA ASN A 574 7.49 5.73 -3.39
C ASN A 574 6.27 6.60 -3.06
N TYR A 575 5.79 7.32 -4.06
CA TYR A 575 4.54 8.07 -3.98
C TYR A 575 3.36 7.11 -3.93
N LYS A 576 2.42 7.38 -3.01
CA LYS A 576 1.11 6.72 -2.92
C LYS A 576 0.07 7.79 -2.64
N ASN A 577 -0.91 7.92 -3.54
CA ASN A 577 -1.98 8.92 -3.47
C ASN A 577 -1.43 10.35 -3.38
N GLY A 578 -0.40 10.66 -4.18
CA GLY A 578 0.21 11.99 -4.25
C GLY A 578 1.13 12.39 -3.09
N LEU A 579 1.41 11.47 -2.16
CA LEU A 579 2.31 11.69 -1.02
C LEU A 579 3.43 10.66 -0.99
N ALA A 580 4.63 11.10 -0.59
CA ALA A 580 5.77 10.23 -0.30
C ALA A 580 6.33 10.58 1.09
N SER A 581 6.96 9.62 1.75
CA SER A 581 7.81 9.91 2.92
C SER A 581 9.20 10.31 2.46
N ALA A 582 9.78 11.30 3.11
CA ALA A 582 11.18 11.66 2.93
C ALA A 582 11.81 12.04 4.27
N TYR A 583 13.14 12.01 4.34
CA TYR A 583 13.85 12.50 5.51
C TYR A 583 15.07 13.34 5.15
N ASN A 584 15.38 14.27 6.05
CA ASN A 584 16.63 15.02 6.06
C ASN A 584 17.55 14.48 7.17
N ASN A 585 18.62 15.21 7.54
CA ASN A 585 19.56 14.77 8.59
C ASN A 585 18.91 14.60 9.99
N LYS A 586 17.77 15.26 10.24
CA LYS A 586 17.13 15.37 11.55
C LYS A 586 15.74 14.76 11.62
N ASP A 587 14.95 14.88 10.57
CA ASP A 587 13.51 14.65 10.60
C ASP A 587 13.03 13.84 9.40
N THR A 588 12.02 13.02 9.64
CA THR A 588 11.21 12.28 8.65
C THR A 588 9.81 12.88 8.57
N PHE A 589 9.30 13.10 7.36
CA PHE A 589 8.02 13.78 7.09
C PHE A 589 7.44 13.38 5.72
N PHE A 590 6.18 13.76 5.47
CA PHE A 590 5.58 13.61 4.15
C PHE A 590 5.93 14.78 3.22
N ILE A 591 6.11 14.48 1.94
CA ILE A 591 6.25 15.44 0.84
C ILE A 591 5.13 15.22 -0.18
N ASP A 592 4.68 16.30 -0.80
CA ASP A 592 3.74 16.26 -1.93
C ASP A 592 4.45 15.95 -3.25
N LYS A 593 3.70 15.88 -4.36
CA LYS A 593 4.28 15.68 -5.70
C LYS A 593 5.15 16.83 -6.20
N LYS A 594 5.28 17.95 -5.49
CA LYS A 594 6.29 18.98 -5.81
C LYS A 594 7.57 18.76 -5.01
N GLY A 595 7.62 17.68 -4.22
CA GLY A 595 8.71 17.41 -3.30
C GLY A 595 8.71 18.37 -2.11
N VAL A 596 7.61 19.07 -1.83
CA VAL A 596 7.52 20.04 -0.74
C VAL A 596 6.93 19.37 0.48
N ARG A 597 7.51 19.61 1.66
CA ARG A 597 6.99 19.10 2.94
C ARG A 597 5.54 19.53 3.16
N VAL A 598 4.70 18.56 3.46
CA VAL A 598 3.28 18.75 3.77
C VAL A 598 3.13 19.17 5.23
N LYS A 599 2.81 20.45 5.47
CA LYS A 599 2.87 21.08 6.81
C LYS A 599 1.83 20.58 7.80
N ASN A 600 0.67 20.12 7.34
CA ASN A 600 -0.43 19.64 8.18
C ASN A 600 -0.34 18.13 8.50
N LEU A 601 0.79 17.50 8.18
CA LEU A 601 1.07 16.10 8.48
C LEU A 601 2.25 15.98 9.46
N PRO A 602 2.36 14.86 10.18
CA PRO A 602 3.37 14.71 11.23
C PRO A 602 4.80 14.80 10.72
N THR A 603 5.68 15.10 11.67
CA THR A 603 7.12 15.07 11.49
C THR A 603 7.72 14.36 12.68
N VAL A 604 8.58 13.39 12.41
CA VAL A 604 9.17 12.50 13.41
C VAL A 604 10.68 12.67 13.37
N LYS A 605 11.30 12.88 14.54
CA LYS A 605 12.75 13.04 14.64
C LYS A 605 13.47 11.73 14.35
N GLY A 606 14.43 11.77 13.44
CA GLY A 606 15.22 10.65 12.97
C GLY A 606 15.13 10.44 11.47
N SER A 607 15.73 9.35 11.01
CA SER A 607 15.67 8.90 9.62
C SER A 607 14.83 7.64 9.51
N GLY A 608 13.99 7.55 8.48
CA GLY A 608 13.12 6.40 8.28
C GLY A 608 11.96 6.70 7.36
N THR A 609 10.81 6.08 7.62
CA THR A 609 9.63 6.16 6.75
C THR A 609 8.36 6.46 7.56
N LEU A 610 7.46 7.23 6.94
CA LEU A 610 6.08 7.40 7.35
C LEU A 610 5.17 6.77 6.29
N GLU A 611 4.18 6.00 6.71
CA GLU A 611 3.22 5.36 5.81
C GLU A 611 1.81 5.52 6.33
N PHE A 612 0.88 5.95 5.47
CA PHE A 612 -0.55 5.89 5.78
C PHE A 612 -1.01 4.44 5.83
N LYS A 613 -1.56 4.04 6.97
CA LYS A 613 -2.21 2.75 7.20
C LYS A 613 -3.68 3.02 7.50
N LYS A 614 -4.51 3.03 6.44
CA LYS A 614 -5.94 3.39 6.49
C LYS A 614 -6.18 4.68 7.28
N ASP A 615 -6.45 4.57 8.57
CA ASP A 615 -6.84 5.67 9.45
C ASP A 615 -5.69 6.31 10.24
N ILE A 616 -4.54 5.63 10.32
CA ILE A 616 -3.38 6.06 11.13
C ILE A 616 -2.11 6.14 10.28
N ILE A 617 -1.05 6.72 10.85
CA ILE A 617 0.26 6.83 10.22
C ILE A 617 1.24 5.93 10.97
N LYS A 618 1.79 4.94 10.28
CA LYS A 618 2.91 4.12 10.78
C LYS A 618 4.20 4.90 10.57
N ALA A 619 4.96 5.11 11.64
CA ALA A 619 6.29 5.68 11.59
C ALA A 619 7.30 4.59 11.94
N TYR A 620 8.20 4.27 11.00
CA TYR A 620 9.36 3.43 11.24
C TYR A 620 10.61 4.31 11.14
N VAL A 621 11.03 4.87 12.27
CA VAL A 621 12.07 5.90 12.33
C VAL A 621 13.13 5.48 13.33
N ASP A 622 14.40 5.50 12.89
CA ASP A 622 15.56 5.05 13.67
C ASP A 622 15.34 3.65 14.29
N PHE A 623 14.85 2.70 13.48
CA PHE A 623 14.58 1.30 13.90
C PHE A 623 13.58 1.16 15.06
N ARG A 624 12.67 2.13 15.24
CA ARG A 624 11.55 2.05 16.17
C ARG A 624 10.24 2.27 15.42
N VAL A 625 9.25 1.44 15.75
CA VAL A 625 7.89 1.56 15.23
C VAL A 625 7.04 2.39 16.20
N SER A 626 6.29 3.34 15.65
CA SER A 626 5.22 4.05 16.35
C SER A 626 4.06 4.32 15.40
N TYR A 627 2.90 4.65 15.97
CA TYR A 627 1.69 4.98 15.26
C TYR A 627 1.19 6.34 15.71
N LEU A 628 0.88 7.19 14.73
CA LEU A 628 0.46 8.57 14.93
C LEU A 628 -0.90 8.79 14.26
N ASP A 629 -1.68 9.73 14.78
CA ASP A 629 -2.77 10.30 14.01
C ASP A 629 -2.26 11.38 13.03
N LYS A 630 -3.15 11.91 12.19
CA LYS A 630 -2.82 12.94 11.20
C LYS A 630 -2.29 14.24 11.82
N SER A 631 -2.61 14.53 13.08
CA SER A 631 -2.07 15.70 13.80
C SER A 631 -0.67 15.46 14.34
N GLY A 632 -0.20 14.20 14.33
CA GLY A 632 1.07 13.79 14.91
C GLY A 632 1.01 13.42 16.38
N ARG A 633 -0.18 13.32 16.97
CA ARG A 633 -0.32 12.73 18.30
C ARG A 633 0.00 11.25 18.23
N VAL A 634 0.84 10.80 19.15
CA VAL A 634 1.20 9.39 19.30
C VAL A 634 -0.03 8.62 19.78
N ILE A 635 -0.49 7.68 18.95
CA ILE A 635 -1.53 6.71 19.27
C ILE A 635 -0.89 5.56 20.05
N TRP A 636 0.27 5.11 19.60
CA TRP A 636 1.03 4.04 20.24
C TRP A 636 2.51 4.16 19.88
N GLU A 637 3.41 3.83 20.80
CA GLU A 637 4.84 3.67 20.54
C GLU A 637 5.38 2.47 21.33
N GLN A 638 6.45 1.85 20.83
CA GLN A 638 7.14 0.78 21.54
C GLN A 638 7.58 1.27 22.93
N ASN A 639 7.40 0.42 23.95
CA ASN A 639 7.74 0.77 25.33
C ASN A 639 9.25 1.02 25.50
N LYS A 640 9.56 2.08 26.23
CA LYS A 640 10.93 2.46 26.61
C LYS A 640 11.30 1.99 28.02
N ILE A 641 10.37 1.33 28.72
CA ILE A 641 10.56 0.84 30.08
C ILE A 641 10.35 -0.67 30.09
N ILE A 642 11.33 -1.41 30.58
CA ILE A 642 11.27 -2.87 30.77
C ILE A 642 11.26 -3.14 32.27
N PRO A 643 10.09 -3.44 32.87
CA PRO A 643 10.02 -3.83 34.28
C PRO A 643 10.75 -5.15 34.50
N LEU A 644 11.66 -5.21 35.48
CA LEU A 644 12.34 -6.44 35.88
C LEU A 644 11.59 -7.11 37.03
N ASN A 645 11.28 -6.34 38.07
CA ASN A 645 10.44 -6.74 39.20
C ASN A 645 9.78 -5.50 39.84
N ASN A 646 9.21 -5.64 41.04
CA ASN A 646 8.53 -4.54 41.73
C ASN A 646 9.46 -3.38 42.14
N LYS A 647 10.78 -3.57 42.10
CA LYS A 647 11.80 -2.60 42.50
C LYS A 647 12.57 -2.05 41.31
N TYR A 648 13.07 -2.93 40.44
CA TYR A 648 13.98 -2.57 39.35
C TYR A 648 13.30 -2.54 37.99
N LYS A 649 13.74 -1.61 37.14
CA LYS A 649 13.33 -1.48 35.74
C LYS A 649 14.49 -0.97 34.89
N ILE A 650 14.48 -1.29 33.60
CA ILE A 650 15.39 -0.72 32.62
C ILE A 650 14.66 0.39 31.86
N LEU A 651 15.33 1.50 31.66
CA LEU A 651 14.92 2.65 30.86
C LEU A 651 15.76 2.70 29.60
N GLU A 652 15.14 2.64 28.43
CA GLU A 652 15.81 2.86 27.15
C GLU A 652 16.09 4.36 26.96
N LYS A 653 17.34 4.66 26.64
CA LYS A 653 17.80 5.98 26.19
C LYS A 653 18.24 5.91 24.75
N LYS A 654 18.16 7.06 24.06
CA LYS A 654 18.57 7.21 22.67
C LYS A 654 19.66 8.28 22.56
N TYR A 655 20.76 7.93 21.90
CA TYR A 655 21.84 8.83 21.54
C TYR A 655 22.00 8.83 20.01
N ARG A 656 21.73 9.99 19.37
CA ARG A 656 21.82 10.16 17.91
C ARG A 656 22.38 11.55 17.57
N PRO A 657 23.70 11.74 17.62
CA PRO A 657 24.32 13.04 17.36
C PRO A 657 24.20 13.50 15.91
N ASN A 658 24.17 12.57 14.95
CA ASN A 658 23.95 12.82 13.52
C ASN A 658 23.28 11.60 12.84
N LYS A 659 23.14 11.61 11.51
CA LYS A 659 22.53 10.51 10.74
C LYS A 659 23.33 9.19 10.72
N ASP A 660 24.63 9.26 10.96
CA ASP A 660 25.55 8.12 10.81
C ASP A 660 25.80 7.39 12.14
N TYR A 661 25.29 7.90 13.26
CA TYR A 661 25.53 7.33 14.58
C TYR A 661 24.23 7.26 15.40
N LEU A 662 23.80 6.06 15.77
CA LEU A 662 22.58 5.80 16.53
C LEU A 662 22.83 4.71 17.58
N VAL A 663 22.58 5.03 18.85
CA VAL A 663 22.70 4.07 19.96
C VAL A 663 21.46 4.14 20.83
N TYR A 664 20.78 3.02 20.98
CA TYR A 664 19.83 2.78 22.07
C TYR A 664 20.57 2.07 23.20
N TYR A 665 20.53 2.63 24.41
CA TYR A 665 21.28 2.10 25.55
C TYR A 665 20.43 2.02 26.82
N PRO A 666 20.72 1.07 27.72
CA PRO A 666 19.95 0.88 28.95
C PRO A 666 20.44 1.78 30.09
N GLU A 667 19.51 2.30 30.87
CA GLU A 667 19.72 2.78 32.23
C GLU A 667 18.88 1.95 33.20
N ILE A 668 19.46 1.53 34.32
CA ILE A 668 18.77 0.82 35.40
C ILE A 668 18.21 1.85 36.38
N SER A 669 16.98 1.60 36.84
CA SER A 669 16.31 2.42 37.87
C SER A 669 15.79 1.53 39.00
N GLY A 670 15.93 2.02 40.23
CA GLY A 670 15.50 1.35 41.47
C GLY A 670 16.65 0.93 42.39
N MET A 671 17.89 1.31 42.07
CA MET A 671 19.07 1.09 42.91
C MET A 671 19.24 2.25 43.91
N GLU A 672 20.25 2.18 44.78
CA GLU A 672 20.65 3.33 45.60
C GLU A 672 21.31 4.40 44.71
N ASP A 673 21.00 5.68 44.92
CA ASP A 673 21.34 6.78 44.00
C ASP A 673 22.82 6.83 43.56
N SER A 674 23.75 6.56 44.49
CA SER A 674 25.19 6.59 44.18
C SER A 674 25.58 5.43 43.26
N GLN A 675 25.14 4.22 43.58
CA GLN A 675 25.35 3.00 42.80
C GLN A 675 24.67 3.07 41.44
N GLU A 676 23.43 3.57 41.39
CA GLU A 676 22.66 3.71 40.15
C GLU A 676 23.40 4.55 39.12
N LYS A 677 23.95 5.69 39.56
CA LYS A 677 24.72 6.60 38.70
C LYS A 677 25.99 5.94 38.15
N GLU A 678 26.71 5.20 38.98
CA GLU A 678 27.94 4.51 38.57
C GLU A 678 27.64 3.39 37.56
N VAL A 679 26.64 2.56 37.86
CA VAL A 679 26.19 1.48 36.97
C VAL A 679 25.73 2.04 35.62
N ASN A 680 24.91 3.08 35.63
CA ASN A 680 24.37 3.68 34.40
C ASN A 680 25.46 4.37 33.58
N LYS A 681 26.45 5.00 34.23
CA LYS A 681 27.62 5.55 33.52
C LYS A 681 28.40 4.43 32.82
N LYS A 682 28.67 3.32 33.51
CA LYS A 682 29.38 2.17 32.91
C LYS A 682 28.57 1.54 31.77
N LEU A 683 27.25 1.41 31.90
CA LEU A 683 26.37 0.92 30.83
C LEU A 683 26.39 1.82 29.59
N GLN A 684 26.39 3.14 29.79
CA GLN A 684 26.52 4.11 28.72
C GLN A 684 27.86 3.95 27.97
N GLU A 685 28.97 3.79 28.70
CA GLU A 685 30.31 3.55 28.13
C GLU A 685 30.36 2.22 27.35
N LEU A 686 29.88 1.12 27.94
CA LEU A 686 29.84 -0.20 27.30
C LEU A 686 28.93 -0.24 26.06
N SER A 687 27.91 0.62 26.00
CA SER A 687 27.02 0.77 24.83
C SER A 687 27.64 1.62 23.72
N ASN A 688 28.92 2.03 23.84
CA ASN A 688 29.61 2.92 22.91
C ASN A 688 28.97 4.30 22.73
N VAL A 689 28.32 4.86 23.76
CA VAL A 689 27.86 6.25 23.70
C VAL A 689 29.07 7.18 23.84
N LYS A 690 29.53 7.74 22.72
CA LYS A 690 30.68 8.66 22.67
C LYS A 690 30.35 9.93 21.90
N TYR A 691 31.05 11.02 22.22
CA TYR A 691 30.85 12.30 21.55
C TYR A 691 31.16 12.22 20.05
N ILE A 692 30.20 12.64 19.21
CA ILE A 692 30.36 12.81 17.77
C ILE A 692 29.84 14.22 17.39
N PRO A 693 30.56 15.02 16.59
CA PRO A 693 30.07 16.32 16.14
C PRO A 693 28.80 16.18 15.28
N ALA A 694 27.79 17.01 15.56
CA ALA A 694 26.48 16.92 14.90
C ALA A 694 26.51 17.20 13.38
N ASN A 695 27.54 17.89 12.90
CA ASN A 695 27.76 18.23 11.49
C ASN A 695 28.83 17.37 10.80
N ALA A 696 29.45 16.41 11.51
CA ALA A 696 30.44 15.52 10.91
C ALA A 696 29.77 14.57 9.90
N GLN A 697 30.42 14.39 8.74
CA GLN A 697 30.19 13.25 7.86
C GLN A 697 31.21 12.17 8.25
N LEU A 698 30.73 11.04 8.75
CA LEU A 698 31.58 9.90 9.08
C LEU A 698 31.90 9.09 7.81
N ASP A 699 32.92 8.24 7.89
CA ASP A 699 33.28 7.23 6.88
C ASP A 699 32.64 5.85 7.18
N TYR A 700 31.85 5.77 8.24
CA TYR A 700 31.04 4.62 8.63
C TYR A 700 29.68 5.05 9.16
N ASN A 701 28.74 4.11 9.23
CA ASN A 701 27.59 4.20 10.13
C ASN A 701 27.78 3.27 11.34
N TYR A 702 27.20 3.64 12.48
CA TYR A 702 27.14 2.79 13.67
C TYR A 702 25.72 2.74 14.21
N PHE A 703 25.24 1.51 14.41
CA PHE A 703 23.98 1.24 15.09
C PHE A 703 24.25 0.40 16.34
N GLY A 704 23.76 0.83 17.49
CA GLY A 704 23.77 0.09 18.74
C GLY A 704 22.37 -0.07 19.34
N ASP A 705 22.10 -1.23 19.93
CA ASP A 705 20.87 -1.52 20.66
C ASP A 705 21.17 -2.46 21.85
N PHE A 706 20.15 -2.82 22.62
CA PHE A 706 20.28 -3.79 23.69
C PHE A 706 19.02 -4.65 23.88
N LEU A 707 19.23 -5.80 24.51
CA LEU A 707 18.17 -6.68 25.01
C LEU A 707 18.52 -7.24 26.39
N VAL A 708 17.52 -7.80 27.07
CA VAL A 708 17.73 -8.56 28.31
C VAL A 708 18.04 -10.00 27.92
N GLU A 709 19.28 -10.43 28.16
CA GLU A 709 19.71 -11.81 27.92
C GLU A 709 19.22 -12.72 29.04
N PHE A 710 19.43 -12.30 30.29
CA PHE A 710 19.06 -13.10 31.46
C PHE A 710 18.71 -12.22 32.65
N PHE A 711 17.64 -12.59 33.35
CA PHE A 711 17.29 -11.96 34.62
C PHE A 711 16.73 -12.99 35.59
N LYS A 712 17.40 -13.16 36.74
CA LYS A 712 16.96 -14.07 37.81
C LYS A 712 17.46 -13.59 39.16
N LYS A 713 16.56 -13.56 40.15
CA LYS A 713 16.78 -12.99 41.49
C LYS A 713 17.32 -11.54 41.39
N ASN A 714 18.63 -11.35 41.55
CA ASN A 714 19.30 -10.06 41.57
C ASN A 714 20.28 -9.88 40.42
N LEU A 715 20.60 -10.93 39.66
CA LEU A 715 21.47 -10.83 38.50
C LEU A 715 20.68 -10.38 37.27
N LEU A 716 21.15 -9.30 36.65
CA LEU A 716 20.75 -8.87 35.32
C LEU A 716 21.93 -9.05 34.36
N VAL A 717 21.69 -9.73 33.25
CA VAL A 717 22.59 -9.82 32.11
C VAL A 717 21.91 -9.16 30.93
N LEU A 718 22.56 -8.16 30.38
CA LEU A 718 22.11 -7.49 29.15
C LEU A 718 22.97 -7.99 27.99
N GLU A 719 22.41 -8.05 26.80
CA GLU A 719 23.21 -8.09 25.57
C GLU A 719 23.25 -6.67 25.03
N LEU A 720 24.44 -6.09 24.95
CA LEU A 720 24.70 -4.81 24.29
C LEU A 720 25.25 -5.13 22.90
N ASN A 721 24.46 -4.86 21.87
CA ASN A 721 24.82 -5.19 20.49
C ASN A 721 25.12 -3.94 19.69
N GLY A 722 26.11 -4.03 18.81
CA GLY A 722 26.51 -2.96 17.91
C GLY A 722 26.81 -3.49 16.51
N TYR A 723 26.70 -2.62 15.51
CA TYR A 723 27.06 -2.89 14.13
C TYR A 723 27.67 -1.65 13.51
N MET A 724 28.96 -1.73 13.17
CA MET A 724 29.70 -0.66 12.52
C MET A 724 29.93 -1.02 11.05
N TYR A 725 29.41 -0.23 10.11
CA TYR A 725 29.65 -0.46 8.69
C TYR A 725 30.38 0.72 8.05
N TYR A 726 31.64 0.49 7.68
CA TYR A 726 32.42 1.43 6.88
C TYR A 726 31.84 1.49 5.46
N PHE A 727 31.60 2.69 4.96
CA PHE A 727 30.99 2.86 3.63
C PHE A 727 31.87 2.24 2.55
N GLY A 728 31.27 1.38 1.71
CA GLY A 728 31.98 0.65 0.65
C GLY A 728 32.65 -0.65 1.11
N ALA A 729 32.60 -0.99 2.39
CA ALA A 729 33.05 -2.31 2.86
C ALA A 729 32.10 -3.42 2.41
N ALA A 730 32.62 -4.65 2.30
CA ALA A 730 31.83 -5.83 1.92
C ALA A 730 30.78 -6.20 2.98
N HIS A 731 31.09 -5.99 4.26
CA HIS A 731 30.18 -6.19 5.39
C HIS A 731 30.62 -5.29 6.56
N GLY A 732 29.76 -5.16 7.57
CA GLY A 732 30.07 -4.43 8.80
C GLY A 732 30.77 -5.30 9.83
N ILE A 733 31.07 -4.69 10.96
CA ILE A 733 31.72 -5.31 12.12
C ILE A 733 30.69 -5.29 13.26
N PRO A 734 30.06 -6.44 13.55
CA PRO A 734 29.17 -6.53 14.70
C PRO A 734 30.01 -6.59 15.99
N THR A 735 29.45 -6.10 17.08
CA THR A 735 30.03 -6.17 18.42
C THR A 735 28.98 -6.67 19.40
N LYS A 736 29.36 -7.53 20.36
CA LYS A 736 28.48 -7.97 21.46
C LYS A 736 29.21 -7.90 22.79
N VAL A 737 28.55 -7.35 23.80
CA VAL A 737 29.06 -7.29 25.19
C VAL A 737 27.94 -7.67 26.16
N TYR A 738 28.26 -8.52 27.14
CA TYR A 738 27.29 -8.96 28.15
C TYR A 738 27.68 -8.49 29.56
N PRO A 739 27.23 -7.31 30.01
CA PRO A 739 27.42 -6.90 31.40
C PRO A 739 26.58 -7.75 32.36
N HIS A 740 27.23 -8.33 33.36
CA HIS A 740 26.63 -9.12 34.44
C HIS A 740 26.51 -8.29 35.71
N ILE A 741 25.31 -7.82 36.04
CA ILE A 741 25.10 -6.79 37.06
C ILE A 741 24.32 -7.37 38.24
N ASP A 742 24.90 -7.26 39.44
CA ASP A 742 24.15 -7.47 40.68
C ASP A 742 23.34 -6.21 41.01
N LEU A 743 22.02 -6.26 40.85
CA LEU A 743 21.14 -5.12 41.09
C LEU A 743 21.08 -4.67 42.56
N THR A 744 21.61 -5.45 43.50
CA THR A 744 21.65 -5.08 44.92
C THR A 744 22.90 -4.33 45.32
N SER A 745 24.03 -4.65 44.71
CA SER A 745 25.33 -4.04 45.04
C SER A 745 25.87 -3.11 43.97
N GLY A 746 25.34 -3.16 42.74
CA GLY A 746 25.89 -2.47 41.57
C GLY A 746 27.15 -3.11 41.01
N ARG A 747 27.60 -4.25 41.56
CA ARG A 747 28.81 -4.94 41.10
C ARG A 747 28.60 -5.53 39.71
N PHE A 748 29.61 -5.37 38.86
CA PHE A 748 29.75 -6.10 37.60
C PHE A 748 30.60 -7.34 37.85
N TYR A 749 30.14 -8.50 37.40
CA TYR A 749 30.88 -9.75 37.51
C TYR A 749 31.64 -10.06 36.21
N GLU A 750 32.86 -10.57 36.38
CA GLU A 750 33.69 -11.10 35.29
C GLU A 750 33.69 -12.64 35.31
N LEU A 751 34.25 -13.29 34.28
CA LEU A 751 34.21 -14.75 34.15
C LEU A 751 34.82 -15.47 35.36
N GLU A 752 35.94 -14.94 35.87
CA GLU A 752 36.64 -15.52 37.03
C GLU A 752 35.82 -15.49 38.32
N ASP A 753 34.87 -14.55 38.46
CA ASP A 753 34.03 -14.43 39.67
C ASP A 753 33.05 -15.61 39.84
N LEU A 754 32.85 -16.42 38.80
CA LEU A 754 31.97 -17.59 38.83
C LEU A 754 32.66 -18.80 39.50
N PHE A 755 33.99 -18.80 39.56
CA PHE A 755 34.81 -19.96 39.88
C PHE A 755 35.55 -19.82 41.21
N LYS A 756 35.91 -20.95 41.80
CA LYS A 756 36.75 -20.98 43.02
C LYS A 756 38.14 -20.43 42.69
N LYS A 757 38.72 -19.67 43.62
CA LYS A 757 40.03 -18.99 43.44
C LYS A 757 41.18 -19.91 43.00
N ASP A 758 41.19 -21.16 43.47
CA ASP A 758 42.24 -22.14 43.15
C ASP A 758 41.85 -23.10 42.01
N SER A 759 40.73 -22.85 41.33
CA SER A 759 40.31 -23.68 40.18
C SER A 759 40.96 -23.23 38.89
N ASP A 760 41.39 -24.18 38.06
CA ASP A 760 41.90 -23.92 36.71
C ASP A 760 40.75 -23.89 35.70
N TYR A 761 39.83 -22.93 35.87
CA TYR A 761 38.64 -22.84 35.04
C TYR A 761 38.98 -22.63 33.55
N VAL A 762 40.08 -21.93 33.25
CA VAL A 762 40.55 -21.71 31.88
C VAL A 762 40.82 -23.03 31.20
N LYS A 763 41.59 -23.91 31.85
CA LYS A 763 41.87 -25.24 31.30
C LYS A 763 40.61 -26.09 31.20
N VAL A 764 39.81 -26.17 32.27
CA VAL A 764 38.61 -27.02 32.29
C VAL A 764 37.62 -26.63 31.19
N ILE A 765 37.35 -25.33 31.03
CA ILE A 765 36.45 -24.83 29.99
C ILE A 765 37.05 -25.07 28.59
N SER A 766 38.35 -24.83 28.42
CA SER A 766 39.02 -25.08 27.15
C SER A 766 38.94 -26.54 26.74
N ASP A 767 39.14 -27.46 27.68
CA ASP A 767 39.06 -28.91 27.43
C ASP A 767 37.64 -29.31 26.99
N ILE A 768 36.58 -28.73 27.60
CA ILE A 768 35.19 -28.97 27.19
C ILE A 768 34.90 -28.43 25.78
N ILE A 769 35.32 -27.21 25.48
CA ILE A 769 35.11 -26.59 24.16
C ILE A 769 35.87 -27.37 23.08
N ASN A 770 37.12 -27.77 23.35
CA ASN A 770 37.90 -28.57 22.41
C ASN A 770 37.21 -29.91 22.12
N TYR A 771 36.69 -30.57 23.16
CA TYR A 771 35.91 -31.79 22.99
C TYR A 771 34.65 -31.57 22.14
N GLN A 772 33.92 -30.47 22.36
CA GLN A 772 32.76 -30.10 21.55
C GLN A 772 33.13 -29.87 20.07
N ILE A 773 34.21 -29.14 19.80
CA ILE A 773 34.68 -28.89 18.42
C ILE A 773 35.04 -30.20 17.70
N GLU A 774 35.68 -31.14 18.41
CA GLU A 774 36.12 -32.41 17.83
C GLU A 774 34.98 -33.43 17.60
N HIS A 775 33.92 -33.38 18.42
CA HIS A 775 32.94 -34.48 18.49
C HIS A 775 31.50 -34.06 18.15
N ASP A 776 31.20 -32.77 18.00
CA ASP A 776 29.85 -32.28 17.72
C ASP A 776 29.82 -31.57 16.36
N GLU A 777 29.14 -32.19 15.39
CA GLU A 777 29.04 -31.72 14.00
C GLU A 777 28.50 -30.29 13.90
N GLN A 778 27.74 -29.80 14.89
CA GLN A 778 27.24 -28.43 14.87
C GLN A 778 28.37 -27.39 14.85
N TYR A 779 29.58 -27.74 15.31
CA TYR A 779 30.75 -26.85 15.34
C TYR A 779 31.74 -27.11 14.20
N SER A 780 31.35 -27.86 13.16
CA SER A 780 32.23 -28.18 12.03
C SER A 780 32.71 -26.96 11.22
N TYR A 781 32.11 -25.79 11.46
CA TYR A 781 32.49 -24.51 10.85
C TYR A 781 33.73 -23.86 11.51
N VAL A 782 34.16 -24.35 12.67
CA VAL A 782 35.36 -23.86 13.35
C VAL A 782 36.59 -24.22 12.51
N PHE A 783 37.51 -23.27 12.35
CA PHE A 783 38.70 -23.50 11.56
C PHE A 783 39.58 -24.57 12.21
N PRO A 784 40.10 -25.54 11.42
CA PRO A 784 41.07 -26.51 11.92
C PRO A 784 42.22 -25.81 12.65
N ASP A 785 42.58 -26.34 13.83
CA ASP A 785 43.64 -25.83 14.71
C ASP A 785 43.49 -24.38 15.21
N ALA A 786 42.40 -23.66 14.94
CA ALA A 786 42.27 -22.26 15.34
C ALA A 786 41.98 -22.07 16.84
N PHE A 787 41.25 -22.99 17.46
CA PHE A 787 40.97 -22.93 18.89
C PHE A 787 42.21 -23.34 19.70
N LYS A 788 42.74 -22.43 20.53
CA LYS A 788 43.92 -22.64 21.40
C LYS A 788 43.60 -22.62 22.90
N GLY A 789 42.31 -22.65 23.25
CA GLY A 789 41.82 -22.42 24.61
C GLY A 789 41.24 -21.02 24.81
N ILE A 790 40.51 -20.84 25.90
CA ILE A 790 39.89 -19.57 26.27
C ILE A 790 40.89 -18.63 26.96
N LYS A 791 40.63 -17.32 26.89
CA LYS A 791 41.33 -16.32 27.70
C LYS A 791 40.74 -16.25 29.12
N LYS A 792 41.47 -15.71 30.10
CA LYS A 792 40.92 -15.46 31.46
C LYS A 792 39.71 -14.54 31.43
N ASN A 793 39.75 -13.51 30.58
CA ASN A 793 38.67 -12.57 30.35
C ASN A 793 37.87 -12.90 29.08
N GLN A 794 37.71 -14.19 28.75
CA GLN A 794 36.95 -14.60 27.57
C GLN A 794 35.51 -14.05 27.66
N PRO A 795 34.97 -13.47 26.58
CA PRO A 795 33.58 -13.07 26.54
C PRO A 795 32.62 -14.23 26.82
N PHE A 796 31.62 -13.97 27.64
CA PHE A 796 30.68 -14.98 28.11
C PHE A 796 29.32 -14.38 28.45
N TYR A 797 28.33 -15.23 28.62
CA TYR A 797 27.10 -14.91 29.34
C TYR A 797 26.58 -16.12 30.11
N VAL A 798 25.69 -15.88 31.07
CA VAL A 798 25.10 -16.94 31.90
C VAL A 798 23.60 -17.07 31.63
N GLY A 799 23.13 -18.30 31.56
CA GLY A 799 21.70 -18.61 31.52
C GLY A 799 21.24 -19.35 32.76
N LYS A 800 20.02 -19.90 32.70
CA LYS A 800 19.44 -20.65 33.81
C LYS A 800 20.26 -21.89 34.20
N ASP A 801 20.73 -22.64 33.19
CA ASP A 801 21.25 -24.00 33.37
C ASP A 801 22.68 -24.19 32.78
N ALA A 802 23.26 -23.16 32.18
CA ALA A 802 24.56 -23.24 31.51
C ALA A 802 25.30 -21.89 31.48
N LEU A 803 26.62 -21.98 31.42
CA LEU A 803 27.53 -20.91 31.00
C LEU A 803 27.67 -20.96 29.48
N TYR A 804 27.75 -19.80 28.83
CA TYR A 804 27.97 -19.69 27.40
C TYR A 804 29.25 -18.90 27.14
N ILE A 805 30.18 -19.50 26.41
CA ILE A 805 31.43 -18.86 26.00
C ILE A 805 31.31 -18.52 24.54
N TYR A 806 31.63 -17.28 24.16
CA TYR A 806 31.58 -16.88 22.77
C TYR A 806 32.89 -16.26 22.29
N PHE A 807 33.03 -16.25 20.97
CA PHE A 807 34.18 -15.73 20.24
C PHE A 807 33.73 -14.65 19.26
N GLU A 808 34.59 -13.68 19.02
CA GLU A 808 34.30 -12.61 18.05
C GLU A 808 34.30 -13.18 16.62
N PRO A 809 33.59 -12.55 15.67
CA PRO A 809 33.68 -12.94 14.27
C PRO A 809 35.13 -12.98 13.79
N TYR A 810 35.48 -14.00 12.99
CA TYR A 810 36.84 -14.31 12.54
C TYR A 810 37.84 -14.82 13.59
N GLU A 811 37.50 -14.85 14.89
CA GLU A 811 38.47 -15.28 15.91
C GLU A 811 38.85 -16.76 15.76
N ILE A 812 37.85 -17.63 15.56
CA ILE A 812 38.06 -19.09 15.38
C ILE A 812 37.23 -19.70 14.23
N ALA A 813 36.42 -18.90 13.55
CA ALA A 813 35.45 -19.35 12.54
C ALA A 813 35.21 -18.26 11.49
N PRO A 814 34.69 -18.58 10.29
CA PRO A 814 34.39 -17.58 9.28
C PRO A 814 33.27 -16.63 9.75
N TYR A 815 33.22 -15.41 9.20
CA TYR A 815 32.20 -14.40 9.55
C TYR A 815 30.76 -14.90 9.46
N ALA A 816 30.47 -15.81 8.51
CA ALA A 816 29.14 -16.41 8.35
C ALA A 816 28.66 -17.19 9.59
N ALA A 817 29.59 -17.67 10.44
CA ALA A 817 29.26 -18.30 11.71
C ALA A 817 28.83 -17.30 12.80
N GLY A 818 28.95 -15.99 12.55
CA GLY A 818 28.61 -14.93 13.49
C GLY A 818 29.53 -14.92 14.71
N PHE A 819 28.96 -15.09 15.90
CA PHE A 819 29.69 -15.24 17.16
C PHE A 819 29.65 -16.72 17.58
N PRO A 820 30.68 -17.53 17.25
CA PRO A 820 30.74 -18.92 17.70
C PRO A 820 30.52 -18.99 19.20
N THR A 821 29.50 -19.73 19.63
CA THR A 821 29.07 -19.79 21.03
C THR A 821 28.98 -21.24 21.48
N PHE A 822 29.65 -21.55 22.59
CA PHE A 822 29.72 -22.88 23.18
C PHE A 822 28.96 -22.90 24.49
N LYS A 823 28.02 -23.83 24.60
CA LYS A 823 27.21 -24.04 25.79
C LYS A 823 27.92 -25.02 26.73
N ILE A 824 28.11 -24.60 27.97
CA ILE A 824 28.76 -25.38 29.03
C ILE A 824 27.76 -25.58 30.16
N PRO A 825 27.07 -26.74 30.22
CA PRO A 825 26.11 -27.02 31.27
C PRO A 825 26.72 -26.92 32.67
N TYR A 826 26.04 -26.25 33.61
CA TYR A 826 26.60 -26.07 34.96
C TYR A 826 26.91 -27.39 35.67
N LYS A 827 26.14 -28.44 35.37
CA LYS A 827 26.36 -29.79 35.90
C LYS A 827 27.76 -30.34 35.58
N GLU A 828 28.37 -29.95 34.46
CA GLU A 828 29.70 -30.42 34.03
C GLU A 828 30.84 -29.68 34.74
N ILE A 829 30.58 -28.45 35.18
CA ILE A 829 31.57 -27.57 35.83
C ILE A 829 31.24 -27.27 37.30
N MET A 830 30.26 -27.95 37.90
CA MET A 830 29.79 -27.67 39.26
C MET A 830 30.88 -27.84 40.32
N SER A 831 31.85 -28.72 40.09
CA SER A 831 32.97 -28.96 41.00
C SER A 831 33.90 -27.75 41.12
N ILE A 832 33.96 -26.87 40.11
CA ILE A 832 34.83 -25.69 40.07
C ILE A 832 34.09 -24.37 40.31
N ILE A 833 32.75 -24.35 40.19
CA ILE A 833 31.92 -23.16 40.50
C ILE A 833 32.03 -22.79 41.98
N ASP A 834 32.23 -21.51 42.29
CA ASP A 834 32.12 -21.00 43.66
C ASP A 834 30.64 -20.78 44.03
N THR A 835 29.99 -21.85 44.46
CA THR A 835 28.59 -21.80 44.90
C THR A 835 28.34 -20.92 46.12
N LYS A 836 29.39 -20.54 46.86
CA LYS A 836 29.31 -19.60 47.98
C LYS A 836 29.61 -18.15 47.56
N GLY A 837 30.15 -17.95 46.36
CA GLY A 837 30.52 -16.66 45.79
C GLY A 837 29.32 -15.78 45.45
N GLY A 838 29.58 -14.47 45.35
CA GLY A 838 28.54 -13.47 45.06
C GLY A 838 27.88 -13.70 43.71
N PHE A 839 28.67 -14.02 42.67
CA PHE A 839 28.16 -14.21 41.33
C PHE A 839 27.15 -15.36 41.27
N TRP A 840 27.50 -16.56 41.72
CA TRP A 840 26.56 -17.70 41.72
C TRP A 840 25.28 -17.41 42.53
N LYS A 841 25.42 -16.87 43.76
CA LYS A 841 24.29 -16.56 44.64
C LYS A 841 23.33 -15.52 44.07
N SER A 842 23.83 -14.63 43.20
CA SER A 842 23.01 -13.58 42.60
C SER A 842 21.89 -14.11 41.71
N PHE A 843 21.98 -15.37 41.22
CA PHE A 843 20.97 -16.01 40.38
C PHE A 843 20.61 -17.47 40.75
N ASN A 844 21.32 -18.12 41.68
CA ASN A 844 21.02 -19.49 42.17
C ASN A 844 20.82 -19.55 43.67
#